data_AF-A0AA85J8L8-F1
#
_entry.id   AF-A0AA85J8L8-F1
#
_cell.length_a   1.000
_cell.length_b   1.000
_cell.length_c   1.000
_cell.angle_alpha   90.00
_cell.angle_beta   90.00
_cell.angle_gamma   90.00
#
_symmetry.space_group_name_H-M   'P 1'
#
loop_
_entity.id
_entity.type
_entity.pdbx_description
1 polymer ?
#
loop_
_entity_poly.entity_id
_entity_poly.type
_entity_poly.pdbx_seq_one_letter_code
_entity_poly.pdbx_strand_id
1 'polypeptide(L)'
;MSRHRNIRALCDDDVDTYDEVLASSVDDDYTVSPNTTERYIYNPNRGFKQDIPIFPVTNNEPLSFTAEDFPVNEAGKILPDSPGDVSGRISSQQTFDFSNHNNVESKNLKNSKQTVDDVFGHSDLFDSSSCVTQVCPTDEDKSLDTLNLSLSQKLAISQSDGRPNVLRTPVSNAPATPSKPIDRHSLVSEYAKLHKGSGDKQIINLIVMGHVDAGKSTLMGNLLYLLGHVSGKQLAKYQWDAQKMGKASFAYAWILDQTSEERSRGVTMDIAQTSFETKSKRVALMDAPGHKDFVPQVIGGATQADAALLVINATRGEFETGIGTGGQTREHARLARLLGVSRLIVAVNKMDTVDWCQSRYDEIQSQVSGFLKSMNFSGVVFCPVSGLIGTNLVPQDITSCKNSSESSSKLFQWYSGPCLLDLIDSIPSPERTVNGPFRFVVSDIFKPAGSSIPAVVGRVVSGAVSAGVNLPTSRVICLPSDVRACVKSIRSLCNSRSGLTDTAEGDLGGKLLDQVVKFAFAGDQVALMLADIDPFQALIPGDLITDPDNPIPPATCILAKLLVFAIRQPITRGYPVIYYYNCTSVAANITKLKSMTHKENKVEKTVKKPRCLLGNCTADVVLTFERPICVETYEKCKALGRFMLRVGGESIAGGTVTMILPMTKNRLIDV
;
A
#
# COMPACT_ATOMS: atom_id res chain seq x y z
N MET A 1 27.75 -10.27 40.78
CA MET A 1 27.46 -11.21 41.89
C MET A 1 25.98 -11.17 42.21
N SER A 2 25.42 -12.24 42.77
CA SER A 2 23.99 -12.43 43.02
C SER A 2 23.43 -11.59 44.18
N ARG A 3 22.21 -11.06 44.04
CA ARG A 3 21.24 -10.91 45.12
C ARG A 3 19.84 -11.34 44.64
N HIS A 4 19.04 -11.88 45.55
CA HIS A 4 17.82 -12.64 45.23
C HIS A 4 16.59 -11.73 45.06
N ARG A 5 15.62 -12.21 44.27
CA ARG A 5 14.21 -11.79 44.39
C ARG A 5 13.70 -12.21 45.77
N ASN A 6 12.90 -11.36 46.40
CA ASN A 6 12.10 -11.72 47.57
C ASN A 6 10.62 -11.71 47.14
N ILE A 7 10.01 -12.89 46.99
CA ILE A 7 8.62 -13.05 46.54
C ILE A 7 7.80 -13.54 47.74
N ARG A 8 6.78 -12.76 48.14
CA ARG A 8 5.65 -13.23 48.95
C ARG A 8 4.50 -12.23 48.94
N ALA A 9 3.29 -12.77 48.84
CA ALA A 9 1.99 -12.10 49.01
C ALA A 9 1.72 -10.89 48.08
N LEU A 10 1.06 -11.18 46.96
CA LEU A 10 -0.33 -10.75 46.73
C LEU A 10 -1.04 -11.85 45.90
N CYS A 11 -2.37 -11.86 45.88
CA CYS A 11 -3.18 -12.97 45.37
C CYS A 11 -3.53 -12.82 43.89
N ASP A 12 -3.95 -13.92 43.27
CA ASP A 12 -4.70 -13.91 42.01
C ASP A 12 -6.06 -13.22 42.22
N ASP A 13 -6.31 -12.16 41.45
CA ASP A 13 -7.55 -11.77 40.77
C ASP A 13 -7.29 -10.41 40.05
N ASP A 14 -8.17 -9.98 39.15
CA ASP A 14 -8.05 -8.75 38.34
C ASP A 14 -6.83 -8.67 37.38
N VAL A 15 -6.74 -9.62 36.43
CA VAL A 15 -5.89 -9.46 35.23
C VAL A 15 -6.66 -8.77 34.11
N ASP A 16 -6.56 -7.44 34.02
CA ASP A 16 -6.64 -6.72 32.73
C ASP A 16 -6.15 -5.25 32.82
N THR A 17 -5.59 -4.75 31.72
CA THR A 17 -5.06 -3.36 31.49
C THR A 17 -3.71 -2.98 32.14
N TYR A 18 -2.85 -2.30 31.35
CA TYR A 18 -1.57 -1.64 31.70
C TYR A 18 -0.38 -2.52 32.17
N ASP A 19 0.39 -3.07 31.23
CA ASP A 19 1.62 -2.39 30.72
C ASP A 19 2.54 -3.32 29.89
N GLU A 20 2.77 -2.95 28.62
CA GLU A 20 4.01 -3.31 27.88
C GLU A 20 4.53 -2.09 27.08
N VAL A 21 4.92 -1.03 27.79
CA VAL A 21 5.82 0.00 27.22
C VAL A 21 7.24 -0.58 27.16
N LEU A 22 7.44 -1.51 26.23
CA LEU A 22 8.75 -2.12 25.97
C LEU A 22 9.73 -1.07 25.44
N ALA A 23 10.90 -1.00 26.06
CA ALA A 23 11.84 0.12 25.90
C ALA A 23 12.32 0.28 24.44
N SER A 24 12.04 1.43 23.84
CA SER A 24 12.71 1.87 22.63
C SER A 24 14.19 2.16 22.94
N SER A 25 15.11 1.39 22.35
CA SER A 25 16.52 1.79 22.31
C SER A 25 16.63 3.12 21.57
N VAL A 26 17.10 4.16 22.26
CA VAL A 26 17.56 5.38 21.61
C VAL A 26 19.02 5.14 21.25
N ASP A 27 19.30 4.95 19.97
CA ASP A 27 20.66 4.83 19.47
C ASP A 27 21.31 6.22 19.46
N ASP A 28 21.81 6.65 20.64
CA ASP A 28 22.49 7.93 20.87
C ASP A 28 23.85 7.98 20.13
N ASP A 29 23.81 8.35 18.86
CA ASP A 29 24.96 8.40 17.94
C ASP A 29 25.88 9.63 18.20
N TYR A 30 26.30 9.82 19.46
CA TYR A 30 27.18 10.89 19.92
C TYR A 30 28.56 10.36 20.37
N THR A 31 29.52 10.38 19.44
CA THR A 31 30.92 10.04 19.73
C THR A 31 31.59 11.08 20.65
N VAL A 32 31.75 10.74 21.93
CA VAL A 32 32.43 11.61 22.91
C VAL A 32 33.93 11.71 22.57
N SER A 33 34.40 12.93 22.30
CA SER A 33 35.83 13.20 22.10
C SER A 33 36.65 12.85 23.35
N PRO A 34 37.85 12.25 23.22
CA PRO A 34 38.72 11.91 24.35
C PRO A 34 39.03 13.09 25.29
N ASN A 35 39.06 14.31 24.75
CA ASN A 35 39.31 15.53 25.52
C ASN A 35 38.14 15.95 26.44
N THR A 36 36.97 15.31 26.32
CA THR A 36 35.77 15.62 27.10
C THR A 36 35.42 14.53 28.12
N THR A 37 36.01 13.34 28.00
CA THR A 37 35.64 12.13 28.77
C THR A 37 35.77 12.32 30.29
N GLU A 38 36.77 13.06 30.78
CA GLU A 38 36.98 13.34 32.22
C GLU A 38 35.83 14.11 32.92
N ARG A 39 34.88 14.66 32.15
CA ARG A 39 33.68 15.32 32.70
C ARG A 39 32.58 14.32 33.07
N TYR A 40 32.64 13.09 32.53
CA TYR A 40 31.63 12.04 32.71
C TYR A 40 32.12 10.89 33.61
N ILE A 41 33.39 10.89 34.03
CA ILE A 41 33.92 9.94 35.01
C ILE A 41 33.53 10.40 36.42
N TYR A 42 32.69 9.60 37.09
CA TYR A 42 32.28 9.85 38.47
C TYR A 42 33.47 9.74 39.43
N ASN A 43 33.73 10.81 40.19
CA ASN A 43 34.80 10.87 41.19
C ASN A 43 34.20 11.28 42.55
N PRO A 44 34.25 10.40 43.59
CA PRO A 44 33.60 10.64 44.87
C PRO A 44 34.19 11.81 45.68
N ASN A 45 35.35 12.36 45.28
CA ASN A 45 36.02 13.46 45.99
C ASN A 45 35.76 14.85 45.36
N ARG A 46 34.93 14.98 44.32
CA ARG A 46 34.51 16.30 43.80
C ARG A 46 33.33 16.85 44.60
N GLY A 47 33.59 17.81 45.47
CA GLY A 47 32.55 18.58 46.17
C GLY A 47 31.70 19.42 45.19
N PHE A 48 30.42 19.62 45.52
CA PHE A 48 29.46 20.31 44.66
C PHE A 48 29.77 21.81 44.50
N LYS A 49 30.46 22.16 43.41
CA LYS A 49 30.30 23.42 42.69
C LYS A 49 30.26 23.13 41.19
N GLN A 50 29.17 23.51 40.53
CA GLN A 50 29.05 23.53 39.08
C GLN A 50 28.83 24.99 38.65
N ASP A 51 29.88 25.60 38.12
CA ASP A 51 29.77 26.90 37.46
C ASP A 51 29.15 26.69 36.07
N ILE A 52 27.91 27.15 35.89
CA ILE A 52 27.21 27.10 34.60
C ILE A 52 27.71 28.28 33.75
N PRO A 53 28.22 28.07 32.52
CA PRO A 53 28.72 29.15 31.68
C PRO A 53 27.55 30.00 31.14
N ILE A 54 27.45 31.23 31.64
CA ILE A 54 26.48 32.23 31.18
C ILE A 54 26.98 32.83 29.86
N PHE A 55 26.12 32.86 28.83
CA PHE A 55 26.39 33.60 27.60
C PHE A 55 26.30 35.12 27.86
N PRO A 56 27.24 35.94 27.35
CA PRO A 56 27.26 37.37 27.63
C PRO A 56 26.17 38.12 26.85
N VAL A 57 25.05 38.40 27.50
CA VAL A 57 24.04 39.35 27.00
C VAL A 57 24.54 40.78 27.25
N THR A 58 25.12 41.39 26.23
CA THR A 58 25.49 42.81 26.26
C THR A 58 24.26 43.67 25.96
N ASN A 59 23.51 44.03 27.02
CA ASN A 59 22.84 45.33 27.23
C ASN A 59 21.91 45.24 28.45
N ASN A 60 22.14 46.07 29.46
CA ASN A 60 21.28 46.15 30.66
C ASN A 60 20.12 47.13 30.43
N GLU A 61 19.15 46.74 29.60
CA GLU A 61 17.82 47.38 29.55
C GLU A 61 16.76 46.32 29.90
N PRO A 62 15.80 46.61 30.80
CA PRO A 62 14.76 45.66 31.15
C PRO A 62 13.76 45.52 29.98
N LEU A 63 13.49 44.29 29.56
CA LEU A 63 12.51 43.98 28.51
C LEU A 63 11.09 44.33 29.00
N SER A 64 10.64 45.54 28.71
CA SER A 64 9.28 46.01 28.96
C SER A 64 8.39 45.75 27.75
N PHE A 65 7.55 44.71 27.83
CA PHE A 65 6.46 44.51 26.88
C PHE A 65 5.36 45.55 27.12
N THR A 66 4.86 46.16 26.05
CA THR A 66 3.77 47.11 26.05
C THR A 66 2.47 46.47 25.54
N ALA A 67 1.35 47.17 25.67
CA ALA A 67 0.06 46.67 25.16
C ALA A 67 -0.01 46.64 23.61
N GLU A 68 0.97 47.21 22.91
CA GLU A 68 1.06 47.24 21.45
C GLU A 68 1.78 46.01 20.86
N ASP A 69 2.49 45.24 21.70
CA ASP A 69 3.26 44.04 21.31
C ASP A 69 2.39 42.77 21.09
N PHE A 70 1.06 42.88 21.21
CA PHE A 70 0.12 41.77 21.08
C PHE A 70 -0.89 42.01 19.95
N PRO A 71 -1.30 40.98 19.18
CA PRO A 71 -2.19 41.16 18.05
C PRO A 71 -3.59 41.60 18.49
N VAL A 72 -4.02 42.76 17.97
CA VAL A 72 -5.30 43.41 18.28
C VAL A 72 -6.23 43.32 17.08
N ASN A 73 -7.54 43.23 17.30
CA ASN A 73 -8.54 43.38 16.23
C ASN A 73 -8.69 44.85 15.80
N GLU A 74 -9.34 45.08 14.65
CA GLU A 74 -9.54 46.43 14.06
C GLU A 74 -10.29 47.44 14.98
N ALA A 75 -10.88 46.96 16.08
CA ALA A 75 -11.56 47.77 17.09
C ALA A 75 -10.72 48.01 18.37
N GLY A 76 -9.44 47.66 18.37
CA GLY A 76 -8.49 48.02 19.44
C GLY A 76 -8.66 47.25 20.76
N LYS A 77 -9.15 46.00 20.72
CA LYS A 77 -9.25 45.14 21.93
C LYS A 77 -8.54 43.80 21.76
N ILE A 78 -7.86 43.37 22.83
CA ILE A 78 -7.22 42.06 22.97
C ILE A 78 -8.30 40.96 22.94
N LEU A 79 -8.00 39.84 22.28
CA LEU A 79 -8.89 38.68 22.20
C LEU A 79 -8.84 37.85 23.50
N PRO A 80 -10.00 37.47 24.09
CA PRO A 80 -10.04 36.45 25.13
C PRO A 80 -9.61 35.08 24.57
N ASP A 81 -9.22 34.17 25.46
CA ASP A 81 -8.66 32.83 25.16
C ASP A 81 -7.32 32.83 24.38
N SER A 82 -6.58 33.94 24.44
CA SER A 82 -5.13 33.94 24.21
C SER A 82 -4.39 33.35 25.43
N PRO A 83 -3.34 32.52 25.27
CA PRO A 83 -2.71 31.76 26.36
C PRO A 83 -1.90 32.58 27.40
N GLY A 84 -2.16 33.88 27.52
CA GLY A 84 -1.47 34.81 28.43
C GLY A 84 -2.35 35.51 29.47
N ASP A 85 -3.67 35.29 29.51
CA ASP A 85 -4.52 35.90 30.54
C ASP A 85 -4.46 35.12 31.87
N VAL A 86 -3.85 35.73 32.87
CA VAL A 86 -3.70 35.19 34.24
C VAL A 86 -4.37 36.12 35.27
N SER A 87 -5.25 37.03 34.83
CA SER A 87 -5.83 38.11 35.65
C SER A 87 -6.67 37.66 36.86
N GLY A 88 -7.09 36.40 36.91
CA GLY A 88 -8.02 35.89 37.92
C GLY A 88 -7.43 35.17 39.15
N ARG A 89 -6.12 34.89 39.23
CA ARG A 89 -5.57 34.00 40.29
C ARG A 89 -4.15 34.35 40.77
N ILE A 90 -4.05 35.14 41.84
CA ILE A 90 -3.19 34.95 43.03
C ILE A 90 -3.50 36.07 44.04
N SER A 91 -3.68 35.72 45.31
CA SER A 91 -3.69 36.68 46.42
C SER A 91 -3.16 36.03 47.71
N SER A 92 -2.63 36.86 48.63
CA SER A 92 -2.12 36.48 49.97
C SER A 92 -1.07 35.35 50.03
N GLN A 93 0.19 35.78 50.03
CA GLN A 93 1.28 35.37 50.94
C GLN A 93 0.90 34.34 52.04
N GLN A 94 1.67 33.25 52.17
CA GLN A 94 2.61 33.05 53.29
C GLN A 94 3.47 31.77 53.13
N THR A 95 4.59 31.71 53.85
CA THR A 95 5.54 30.59 53.93
C THR A 95 5.06 29.47 54.85
N PHE A 96 5.53 28.22 54.68
CA PHE A 96 6.13 27.43 55.78
C PHE A 96 6.82 26.13 55.31
N ASP A 97 7.61 25.53 56.21
CA ASP A 97 8.54 24.42 56.02
C ASP A 97 7.90 23.01 55.98
N PHE A 98 8.68 22.04 55.50
CA PHE A 98 8.39 20.61 55.63
C PHE A 98 8.80 20.06 57.01
N SER A 99 7.85 19.53 57.79
CA SER A 99 8.16 18.54 58.84
C SER A 99 7.02 17.59 59.19
N ASN A 100 7.32 16.29 59.13
CA ASN A 100 6.85 15.17 59.97
C ASN A 100 5.35 14.91 60.27
N HIS A 101 4.98 13.66 59.94
CA HIS A 101 4.20 12.70 60.73
C HIS A 101 2.68 12.84 60.96
N ASN A 102 1.99 11.82 60.42
CA ASN A 102 0.99 10.95 61.07
C ASN A 102 -0.44 11.46 61.34
N ASN A 103 -1.37 10.57 60.96
CA ASN A 103 -2.51 10.05 61.71
C ASN A 103 -3.94 10.62 61.56
N VAL A 104 -4.86 9.65 61.59
CA VAL A 104 -6.25 9.68 62.13
C VAL A 104 -7.41 10.20 61.23
N GLU A 105 -8.05 9.21 60.60
CA GLU A 105 -9.49 8.88 60.65
C GLU A 105 -10.60 9.85 60.19
N SER A 106 -11.29 9.37 59.15
CA SER A 106 -12.71 8.94 59.20
C SER A 106 -13.78 9.84 59.85
N LYS A 107 -14.78 10.24 59.03
CA LYS A 107 -16.20 10.10 59.41
C LYS A 107 -17.15 10.07 58.21
N ASN A 108 -18.07 9.11 58.25
CA ASN A 108 -19.28 9.09 57.42
C ASN A 108 -20.33 10.03 58.01
N LEU A 109 -21.26 10.54 57.18
CA LEU A 109 -22.67 10.17 57.32
C LEU A 109 -23.50 10.46 56.06
N LYS A 110 -24.68 9.82 55.98
CA LYS A 110 -25.67 9.92 54.89
C LYS A 110 -26.75 10.94 55.26
N ASN A 111 -27.51 11.44 54.28
CA ASN A 111 -28.97 11.62 54.43
C ASN A 111 -29.69 11.63 53.07
N SER A 112 -31.02 11.63 53.07
CA SER A 112 -31.85 11.22 51.92
C SER A 112 -33.26 11.85 51.91
N LYS A 113 -33.95 11.76 50.75
CA LYS A 113 -35.37 12.12 50.50
C LYS A 113 -35.63 13.64 50.34
N GLN A 114 -36.71 14.13 49.71
CA GLN A 114 -37.99 13.47 49.37
C GLN A 114 -38.69 14.04 48.09
N THR A 115 -39.67 13.26 47.60
CA THR A 115 -40.66 13.39 46.50
C THR A 115 -41.39 14.74 46.30
N VAL A 116 -41.96 14.96 45.09
CA VAL A 116 -43.40 15.24 44.80
C VAL A 116 -43.74 14.78 43.35
N ASP A 117 -44.99 14.41 43.10
CA ASP A 117 -45.64 13.87 41.87
C ASP A 117 -46.07 15.01 40.86
N ASP A 118 -46.93 14.91 39.82
CA ASP A 118 -48.04 13.99 39.47
C ASP A 118 -48.59 14.18 37.99
N VAL A 119 -49.58 13.35 37.63
CA VAL A 119 -50.69 13.43 36.63
C VAL A 119 -50.53 13.09 35.11
N PHE A 120 -51.52 12.27 34.65
CA PHE A 120 -52.02 11.95 33.30
C PHE A 120 -51.17 11.11 32.32
N GLY A 121 -51.64 9.98 31.75
CA GLY A 121 -52.81 9.14 32.10
C GLY A 121 -53.45 8.34 30.94
N HIS A 122 -53.76 7.05 31.17
CA HIS A 122 -54.62 6.14 30.37
C HIS A 122 -54.17 5.80 28.91
N SER A 123 -54.53 4.66 28.29
CA SER A 123 -55.33 3.47 28.72
C SER A 123 -55.09 2.25 27.81
N ASP A 124 -54.88 1.06 28.42
CA ASP A 124 -55.66 -0.22 28.28
C ASP A 124 -55.82 -0.91 26.90
N LEU A 125 -56.17 -2.22 26.70
CA LEU A 125 -56.15 -3.55 27.38
C LEU A 125 -56.60 -4.59 26.29
N PHE A 126 -56.49 -5.93 26.29
CA PHE A 126 -55.99 -7.03 27.18
C PHE A 126 -54.87 -7.82 26.41
N ASP A 127 -54.42 -9.08 26.60
CA ASP A 127 -54.86 -10.36 27.23
C ASP A 127 -56.08 -11.09 26.55
N SER A 128 -56.30 -12.43 26.59
CA SER A 128 -55.59 -13.57 27.23
C SER A 128 -55.93 -14.94 26.56
N SER A 129 -55.32 -16.04 27.06
CA SER A 129 -55.66 -17.47 26.83
C SER A 129 -55.23 -18.10 25.47
N SER A 130 -55.06 -19.42 25.32
CA SER A 130 -55.42 -20.57 26.17
C SER A 130 -54.39 -21.74 26.10
N CYS A 131 -54.57 -22.79 26.92
CA CYS A 131 -53.66 -23.94 27.05
C CYS A 131 -54.12 -25.17 26.24
N VAL A 132 -53.23 -26.14 25.98
CA VAL A 132 -53.48 -27.60 26.11
C VAL A 132 -52.16 -28.39 26.01
N THR A 133 -52.14 -29.62 26.54
CA THR A 133 -50.95 -30.46 26.75
C THR A 133 -50.93 -31.76 25.92
N GLN A 134 -49.72 -32.37 25.86
CA GLN A 134 -49.46 -33.81 26.06
C GLN A 134 -49.34 -34.80 24.87
N VAL A 135 -48.57 -35.86 25.16
CA VAL A 135 -48.50 -37.22 24.56
C VAL A 135 -47.69 -37.42 23.26
N CYS A 136 -46.71 -38.34 23.37
CA CYS A 136 -46.14 -39.15 22.28
C CYS A 136 -46.63 -40.60 22.43
N PRO A 137 -46.79 -41.37 21.33
CA PRO A 137 -46.83 -42.83 21.39
C PRO A 137 -45.80 -43.50 20.45
N THR A 138 -45.63 -44.80 20.64
CA THR A 138 -44.93 -45.74 19.74
C THR A 138 -45.99 -46.64 19.04
N ASP A 139 -45.73 -47.76 18.35
CA ASP A 139 -44.58 -48.67 18.26
C ASP A 139 -44.63 -49.55 16.98
N GLU A 140 -43.88 -50.66 16.98
CA GLU A 140 -43.99 -51.85 16.11
C GLU A 140 -43.31 -51.86 14.72
N ASP A 141 -42.08 -52.38 14.73
CA ASP A 141 -41.64 -53.59 14.01
C ASP A 141 -42.16 -53.94 12.59
N LYS A 142 -41.19 -54.19 11.68
CA LYS A 142 -40.92 -55.53 11.09
C LYS A 142 -39.66 -55.63 10.20
N SER A 143 -39.03 -56.83 10.23
CA SER A 143 -38.09 -57.44 9.26
C SER A 143 -36.87 -56.62 8.78
N LEU A 144 -35.63 -56.95 9.17
CA LEU A 144 -34.78 -58.07 8.67
C LEU A 144 -34.29 -57.88 7.22
N ASP A 145 -32.99 -57.57 7.01
CA ASP A 145 -32.03 -58.63 6.70
C ASP A 145 -30.53 -58.23 6.77
N THR A 146 -29.72 -59.28 6.92
CA THR A 146 -28.26 -59.44 7.02
C THR A 146 -27.37 -58.71 5.97
N LEU A 147 -26.04 -58.55 6.07
CA LEU A 147 -24.95 -59.29 6.75
C LEU A 147 -23.84 -58.36 7.33
N ASN A 148 -22.99 -58.91 8.22
CA ASN A 148 -21.83 -58.21 8.80
C ASN A 148 -20.62 -59.18 8.89
N LEU A 149 -19.46 -58.81 8.31
CA LEU A 149 -18.15 -59.49 8.43
C LEU A 149 -17.06 -58.50 7.95
N SER A 150 -16.38 -57.72 8.80
CA SER A 150 -15.41 -58.08 9.85
C SER A 150 -14.05 -58.57 9.31
N LEU A 151 -13.00 -57.78 9.51
CA LEU A 151 -11.72 -58.20 10.10
C LEU A 151 -10.86 -56.96 10.44
N SER A 152 -9.93 -57.09 11.37
CA SER A 152 -9.16 -55.98 11.92
C SER A 152 -7.72 -56.40 12.23
N GLN A 153 -6.89 -55.40 12.55
CA GLN A 153 -5.55 -55.52 13.14
C GLN A 153 -4.42 -56.11 12.27
N LYS A 154 -3.40 -55.27 12.04
CA LYS A 154 -2.10 -55.50 12.68
C LYS A 154 -1.36 -54.19 12.91
N LEU A 155 -1.09 -53.90 14.19
CA LEU A 155 -0.15 -52.87 14.62
C LEU A 155 1.22 -53.50 14.86
N ALA A 156 2.27 -52.74 14.57
CA ALA A 156 3.62 -53.00 15.05
C ALA A 156 4.26 -51.64 15.39
N ILE A 157 4.99 -51.58 16.50
CA ILE A 157 5.49 -50.32 17.08
C ILE A 157 7.03 -50.33 17.02
N SER A 158 7.61 -49.23 16.59
CA SER A 158 9.02 -48.90 16.85
C SER A 158 9.18 -47.39 17.01
N GLN A 159 9.58 -46.95 18.21
CA GLN A 159 9.89 -45.54 18.49
C GLN A 159 11.37 -45.25 18.19
N SER A 160 11.65 -44.05 17.68
CA SER A 160 12.98 -43.42 17.76
C SER A 160 12.85 -41.91 17.49
N ASP A 161 13.52 -41.09 18.29
CA ASP A 161 13.49 -39.62 18.17
C ASP A 161 14.10 -39.08 16.88
N GLY A 162 13.63 -37.91 16.42
CA GLY A 162 14.28 -37.16 15.35
C GLY A 162 13.39 -36.10 14.70
N ARG A 163 13.89 -34.86 14.59
CA ARG A 163 13.20 -33.77 13.88
C ARG A 163 12.99 -34.15 12.40
N PRO A 164 11.77 -34.04 11.82
CA PRO A 164 11.56 -34.25 10.39
C PRO A 164 12.12 -33.07 9.60
N ASN A 165 13.34 -33.23 9.06
CA ASN A 165 13.90 -32.31 8.09
C ASN A 165 13.14 -32.47 6.76
N VAL A 166 12.42 -31.43 6.32
CA VAL A 166 11.40 -31.56 5.24
C VAL A 166 12.06 -31.62 3.85
N LEU A 167 12.59 -32.78 3.49
CA LEU A 167 12.77 -33.16 2.09
C LEU A 167 11.38 -33.30 1.45
N ARG A 168 11.02 -32.37 0.57
CA ARG A 168 9.80 -32.46 -0.24
C ARG A 168 9.93 -33.64 -1.21
N THR A 169 9.28 -34.75 -0.91
CA THR A 169 9.10 -35.86 -1.86
C THR A 169 8.22 -35.40 -3.04
N PRO A 170 8.61 -35.63 -4.31
CA PRO A 170 7.78 -35.27 -5.45
C PRO A 170 6.54 -36.18 -5.50
N VAL A 171 5.34 -35.58 -5.44
CA VAL A 171 4.08 -36.33 -5.59
C VAL A 171 3.86 -36.65 -7.07
N SER A 172 4.31 -37.83 -7.50
CA SER A 172 4.33 -38.25 -8.89
C SER A 172 2.97 -38.74 -9.42
N ASN A 173 1.95 -37.89 -9.37
CA ASN A 173 0.66 -38.13 -10.03
C ASN A 173 0.66 -37.55 -11.46
N ALA A 174 1.38 -38.22 -12.36
CA ALA A 174 1.29 -37.92 -13.79
C ALA A 174 0.02 -38.53 -14.40
N PRO A 175 -0.72 -37.75 -15.19
CA PRO A 175 -1.09 -38.26 -16.51
C PRO A 175 -0.87 -37.23 -17.63
N ALA A 176 -1.13 -37.69 -18.86
CA ALA A 176 -1.02 -36.97 -20.13
C ALA A 176 0.40 -36.57 -20.57
N THR A 177 0.90 -37.31 -21.56
CA THR A 177 1.75 -36.81 -22.66
C THR A 177 1.23 -35.48 -23.21
N PRO A 178 2.09 -34.64 -23.83
CA PRO A 178 1.67 -33.34 -24.34
C PRO A 178 0.46 -33.48 -25.28
N SER A 179 -0.65 -32.86 -24.89
CA SER A 179 -1.78 -32.62 -25.80
C SER A 179 -1.30 -31.81 -27.00
N LYS A 180 -2.06 -31.83 -28.11
CA LYS A 180 -1.87 -30.86 -29.20
C LYS A 180 -1.70 -29.45 -28.60
N PRO A 181 -0.75 -28.64 -29.09
CA PRO A 181 -0.46 -27.32 -28.52
C PRO A 181 -1.72 -26.46 -28.49
N ILE A 182 -1.85 -25.64 -27.45
CA ILE A 182 -3.07 -24.89 -27.17
C ILE A 182 -3.33 -23.86 -28.28
N ASP A 183 -4.32 -24.14 -29.14
CA ASP A 183 -4.71 -23.23 -30.22
C ASP A 183 -5.42 -21.97 -29.69
N ARG A 184 -4.69 -20.84 -29.74
CA ARG A 184 -5.18 -19.51 -29.34
C ARG A 184 -5.71 -18.67 -30.48
N HIS A 185 -5.77 -19.15 -31.74
CA HIS A 185 -6.41 -18.39 -32.82
C HIS A 185 -7.90 -18.12 -32.50
N SER A 186 -8.54 -19.06 -31.80
CA SER A 186 -9.84 -18.90 -31.14
C SER A 186 -9.91 -17.60 -30.31
N LEU A 187 -9.08 -17.49 -29.26
CA LEU A 187 -9.04 -16.37 -28.32
C LEU A 187 -8.65 -15.04 -28.98
N VAL A 188 -7.70 -15.06 -29.92
CA VAL A 188 -7.31 -13.86 -30.68
C VAL A 188 -8.48 -13.37 -31.57
N SER A 189 -9.26 -14.29 -32.15
CA SER A 189 -10.48 -13.93 -32.89
C SER A 189 -11.56 -13.35 -31.96
N GLU A 190 -11.62 -13.79 -30.71
CA GLU A 190 -12.61 -13.36 -29.72
C GLU A 190 -12.26 -11.99 -29.12
N TYR A 191 -10.98 -11.77 -28.80
CA TYR A 191 -10.43 -10.44 -28.50
C TYR A 191 -10.73 -9.44 -29.64
N ALA A 192 -10.50 -9.84 -30.89
CA ALA A 192 -10.78 -9.02 -32.06
C ALA A 192 -12.28 -8.76 -32.27
N LYS A 193 -13.18 -9.67 -31.86
CA LYS A 193 -14.63 -9.44 -31.86
C LYS A 193 -15.04 -8.45 -30.77
N LEU A 194 -14.57 -8.65 -29.54
CA LEU A 194 -14.88 -7.80 -28.38
C LEU A 194 -14.44 -6.34 -28.63
N HIS A 195 -13.25 -6.12 -29.19
CA HIS A 195 -12.73 -4.77 -29.47
C HIS A 195 -13.16 -4.16 -30.82
N LYS A 196 -13.89 -4.88 -31.68
CA LYS A 196 -14.42 -4.33 -32.96
C LYS A 196 -15.95 -4.32 -33.06
N GLY A 197 -16.64 -5.15 -32.28
CA GLY A 197 -18.09 -5.42 -32.40
C GLY A 197 -18.92 -5.06 -31.17
N SER A 198 -18.33 -4.46 -30.14
CA SER A 198 -19.02 -4.07 -28.92
C SER A 198 -18.50 -2.73 -28.40
N GLY A 199 -19.40 -1.93 -27.80
CA GLY A 199 -19.06 -0.68 -27.11
C GLY A 199 -18.38 -0.90 -25.75
N ASP A 200 -17.48 -1.88 -25.66
CA ASP A 200 -16.78 -2.20 -24.42
C ASP A 200 -15.51 -1.35 -24.31
N LYS A 201 -15.46 -0.54 -23.25
CA LYS A 201 -14.44 0.51 -23.07
C LYS A 201 -13.06 -0.08 -22.81
N GLN A 202 -12.02 0.53 -23.39
CA GLN A 202 -10.66 0.01 -23.27
C GLN A 202 -10.12 0.14 -21.84
N ILE A 203 -9.48 -0.90 -21.31
CA ILE A 203 -8.95 -0.92 -19.93
C ILE A 203 -7.55 -0.32 -19.87
N ILE A 204 -7.36 0.67 -18.98
CA ILE A 204 -6.05 1.25 -18.62
C ILE A 204 -5.83 1.11 -17.12
N ASN A 205 -4.64 0.65 -16.72
CA ASN A 205 -4.21 0.59 -15.32
C ASN A 205 -3.49 1.91 -14.97
N LEU A 206 -3.98 2.64 -13.98
CA LEU A 206 -3.49 3.96 -13.55
C LEU A 206 -3.06 3.92 -12.08
N ILE A 207 -1.78 4.17 -11.80
CA ILE A 207 -1.28 4.34 -10.43
C ILE A 207 -1.17 5.82 -10.05
N VAL A 208 -1.57 6.15 -8.83
CA VAL A 208 -1.42 7.47 -8.22
C VAL A 208 -0.20 7.48 -7.31
N MET A 209 0.68 8.45 -7.50
CA MET A 209 1.94 8.59 -6.74
C MET A 209 2.18 10.05 -6.37
N GLY A 210 2.99 10.29 -5.35
CA GLY A 210 3.31 11.63 -4.86
C GLY A 210 3.98 11.57 -3.49
N HIS A 211 4.16 12.71 -2.85
CA HIS A 211 4.69 12.81 -1.48
C HIS A 211 3.66 12.32 -0.43
N VAL A 212 4.04 12.27 0.85
CA VAL A 212 3.09 12.43 1.96
C VAL A 212 2.36 13.77 1.79
N ASP A 213 1.13 13.88 2.28
CA ASP A 213 0.32 15.11 2.35
C ASP A 213 0.04 15.86 1.03
N ALA A 214 0.52 15.35 -0.12
CA ALA A 214 0.11 15.78 -1.45
C ALA A 214 -1.36 15.48 -1.78
N GLY A 215 -2.10 14.82 -0.89
CA GLY A 215 -3.56 14.61 -1.01
C GLY A 215 -4.00 13.60 -2.05
N LYS A 216 -3.20 12.55 -2.33
CA LYS A 216 -3.46 11.48 -3.32
C LYS A 216 -4.85 10.85 -3.15
N SER A 217 -5.08 10.26 -1.97
CA SER A 217 -6.28 9.52 -1.60
C SER A 217 -7.50 10.45 -1.48
N THR A 218 -7.29 11.69 -1.00
CA THR A 218 -8.32 12.75 -0.98
C THR A 218 -8.78 13.11 -2.39
N LEU A 219 -7.83 13.35 -3.32
CA LEU A 219 -8.07 13.69 -4.71
C LEU A 219 -8.84 12.57 -5.44
N MET A 220 -8.48 11.32 -5.19
CA MET A 220 -9.12 10.15 -5.80
C MET A 220 -10.47 9.81 -5.19
N GLY A 221 -10.62 9.89 -3.86
CA GLY A 221 -11.90 9.70 -3.19
C GLY A 221 -12.94 10.74 -3.61
N ASN A 222 -12.54 12.00 -3.75
CA ASN A 222 -13.42 13.05 -4.28
C ASN A 222 -13.74 12.82 -5.77
N LEU A 223 -12.77 12.40 -6.60
CA LEU A 223 -13.03 12.01 -7.99
C LEU A 223 -14.07 10.86 -8.09
N LEU A 224 -13.95 9.81 -7.27
CA LEU A 224 -14.90 8.70 -7.22
C LEU A 224 -16.30 9.15 -6.73
N TYR A 225 -16.37 10.09 -5.80
CA TYR A 225 -17.62 10.72 -5.35
C TYR A 225 -18.29 11.55 -6.45
N LEU A 226 -17.53 12.42 -7.14
CA LEU A 226 -18.04 13.24 -8.25
C LEU A 226 -18.49 12.41 -9.47
N LEU A 227 -17.89 11.23 -9.67
CA LEU A 227 -18.31 10.24 -10.66
C LEU A 227 -19.54 9.40 -10.22
N GLY A 228 -20.03 9.58 -8.99
CA GLY A 228 -21.19 8.86 -8.46
C GLY A 228 -20.92 7.41 -8.03
N HIS A 229 -19.65 6.98 -7.96
CA HIS A 229 -19.28 5.64 -7.48
C HIS A 229 -19.43 5.48 -5.95
N VAL A 230 -19.51 6.59 -5.21
CA VAL A 230 -19.76 6.62 -3.76
C VAL A 230 -21.03 7.42 -3.49
N SER A 231 -21.97 6.85 -2.74
CA SER A 231 -23.21 7.56 -2.39
C SER A 231 -22.96 8.65 -1.33
N GLY A 232 -23.71 9.75 -1.41
CA GLY A 232 -23.66 10.82 -0.40
C GLY A 232 -23.95 10.34 1.04
N LYS A 233 -24.74 9.26 1.20
CA LYS A 233 -24.98 8.61 2.50
C LYS A 233 -23.72 7.96 3.07
N GLN A 234 -22.92 7.29 2.23
CA GLN A 234 -21.63 6.70 2.64
C GLN A 234 -20.61 7.80 2.97
N LEU A 235 -20.51 8.85 2.15
CA LEU A 235 -19.63 9.98 2.42
C LEU A 235 -19.99 10.69 3.73
N ALA A 236 -21.28 10.95 3.99
CA ALA A 236 -21.73 11.55 5.24
C ALA A 236 -21.39 10.67 6.47
N LYS A 237 -21.48 9.34 6.35
CA LYS A 237 -20.99 8.43 7.41
C LYS A 237 -19.48 8.58 7.61
N TYR A 238 -18.68 8.57 6.55
CA TYR A 238 -17.22 8.74 6.67
C TYR A 238 -16.84 10.11 7.23
N GLN A 239 -17.58 11.19 6.91
CA GLN A 239 -17.40 12.51 7.52
C GLN A 239 -17.65 12.47 9.04
N TRP A 240 -18.75 11.85 9.47
CA TRP A 240 -19.11 11.72 10.89
C TRP A 240 -18.11 10.87 11.68
N ASP A 241 -17.73 9.70 11.14
CA ASP A 241 -16.79 8.80 11.81
C ASP A 241 -15.36 9.37 11.80
N ALA A 242 -14.95 10.11 10.75
CA ALA A 242 -13.69 10.84 10.73
C ALA A 242 -13.68 12.04 11.68
N GLN A 243 -14.80 12.77 11.82
CA GLN A 243 -14.93 13.85 12.78
C GLN A 243 -14.82 13.35 14.23
N LYS A 244 -15.43 12.20 14.57
CA LYS A 244 -15.27 11.54 15.88
C LYS A 244 -13.82 11.18 16.19
N MET A 245 -13.02 10.80 15.19
CA MET A 245 -11.59 10.51 15.33
C MET A 245 -10.69 11.76 15.22
N GLY A 246 -11.25 12.97 15.25
CA GLY A 246 -10.51 14.24 15.15
C GLY A 246 -9.92 14.53 13.76
N LYS A 247 -10.36 13.81 12.72
CA LYS A 247 -9.77 13.77 11.37
C LYS A 247 -10.76 14.15 10.27
N ALA A 248 -11.65 15.11 10.52
CA ALA A 248 -12.74 15.48 9.60
C ALA A 248 -12.31 15.75 8.14
N SER A 249 -11.09 16.26 7.90
CA SER A 249 -10.51 16.50 6.57
C SER A 249 -10.20 15.22 5.77
N PHE A 250 -10.11 14.05 6.40
CA PHE A 250 -9.74 12.78 5.78
C PHE A 250 -10.94 12.00 5.20
N ALA A 251 -12.17 12.55 5.29
CA ALA A 251 -13.38 11.83 4.90
C ALA A 251 -13.42 11.32 3.44
N TYR A 252 -12.77 12.01 2.51
CA TYR A 252 -12.60 11.52 1.13
C TYR A 252 -11.53 10.42 1.03
N ALA A 253 -10.46 10.50 1.81
CA ALA A 253 -9.40 9.48 1.80
C ALA A 253 -9.92 8.12 2.32
N TRP A 254 -10.81 8.14 3.31
CA TRP A 254 -11.45 6.95 3.91
C TRP A 254 -12.35 6.12 2.96
N ILE A 255 -12.61 6.62 1.74
CA ILE A 255 -13.19 5.85 0.63
C ILE A 255 -12.22 4.74 0.17
N LEU A 256 -10.91 5.02 0.23
CA LEU A 256 -9.80 4.17 -0.21
C LEU A 256 -9.04 3.58 0.98
N ASP A 257 -8.73 4.39 2.00
CA ASP A 257 -8.17 3.95 3.28
C ASP A 257 -9.25 3.16 4.05
N GLN A 258 -9.28 1.84 3.85
CA GLN A 258 -10.32 0.96 4.43
C GLN A 258 -9.90 0.35 5.78
N THR A 259 -8.59 0.17 6.02
CA THR A 259 -8.10 -0.46 7.25
C THR A 259 -8.23 0.45 8.48
N SER A 260 -8.32 -0.15 9.67
CA SER A 260 -8.29 0.58 10.94
C SER A 260 -6.94 1.28 11.19
N GLU A 261 -5.84 0.68 10.73
CA GLU A 261 -4.50 1.23 10.88
C GLU A 261 -4.27 2.48 10.00
N GLU A 262 -4.70 2.46 8.74
CA GLU A 262 -4.60 3.62 7.84
C GLU A 262 -5.44 4.79 8.35
N ARG A 263 -6.65 4.53 8.85
CA ARG A 263 -7.53 5.56 9.43
C ARG A 263 -6.98 6.14 10.73
N SER A 264 -6.50 5.28 11.64
CA SER A 264 -5.92 5.70 12.92
C SER A 264 -4.58 6.43 12.74
N ARG A 265 -3.73 6.06 11.77
CA ARG A 265 -2.51 6.82 11.42
C ARG A 265 -2.81 8.06 10.58
N GLY A 266 -3.75 8.00 9.65
CA GLY A 266 -4.05 9.05 8.66
C GLY A 266 -3.13 8.98 7.43
N VAL A 267 -2.60 7.79 7.14
CA VAL A 267 -1.62 7.55 6.08
C VAL A 267 -1.97 6.21 5.44
N THR A 268 -2.26 6.21 4.14
CA THR A 268 -2.40 5.01 3.30
C THR A 268 -1.12 4.16 3.38
N MET A 269 -1.27 2.85 3.54
CA MET A 269 -0.16 1.90 3.73
C MET A 269 -0.18 0.78 2.69
N ASP A 270 -1.37 0.27 2.35
CA ASP A 270 -1.59 -0.71 1.29
C ASP A 270 -2.02 -0.02 -0.02
N ILE A 271 -2.09 -0.77 -1.13
CA ILE A 271 -2.63 -0.26 -2.40
C ILE A 271 -4.11 -0.54 -2.50
N ALA A 272 -4.92 0.50 -2.32
CA ALA A 272 -6.35 0.47 -2.61
C ALA A 272 -6.58 0.33 -4.13
N GLN A 273 -7.20 -0.77 -4.55
CA GLN A 273 -7.61 -0.99 -5.94
C GLN A 273 -9.09 -0.69 -6.12
N THR A 274 -9.41 0.19 -7.07
CA THR A 274 -10.79 0.56 -7.44
C THR A 274 -10.92 0.68 -8.96
N SER A 275 -12.13 0.84 -9.49
CA SER A 275 -12.35 1.05 -10.92
C SER A 275 -13.44 2.06 -11.21
N PHE A 276 -13.21 2.94 -12.17
CA PHE A 276 -14.22 3.86 -12.69
C PHE A 276 -14.26 3.86 -14.22
N GLU A 277 -15.37 4.33 -14.80
CA GLU A 277 -15.49 4.48 -16.26
C GLU A 277 -15.36 5.95 -16.69
N THR A 278 -14.60 6.21 -17.75
CA THR A 278 -14.59 7.50 -18.46
C THR A 278 -15.54 7.44 -19.67
N LYS A 279 -15.47 8.44 -20.55
CA LYS A 279 -16.21 8.43 -21.84
C LYS A 279 -15.74 7.28 -22.74
N SER A 280 -14.42 7.04 -22.86
CA SER A 280 -13.85 6.03 -23.77
C SER A 280 -13.22 4.79 -23.12
N LYS A 281 -12.90 4.82 -21.81
CA LYS A 281 -12.09 3.79 -21.12
C LYS A 281 -12.71 3.31 -19.80
N ARG A 282 -12.26 2.13 -19.35
CA ARG A 282 -12.29 1.74 -17.93
C ARG A 282 -10.92 2.03 -17.34
N VAL A 283 -10.90 2.67 -16.19
CA VAL A 283 -9.66 2.98 -15.47
C VAL A 283 -9.63 2.12 -14.22
N ALA A 284 -8.70 1.17 -14.19
CA ALA A 284 -8.34 0.45 -12.97
C ALA A 284 -7.36 1.34 -12.19
N LEU A 285 -7.82 1.85 -11.05
CA LEU A 285 -7.13 2.83 -10.22
C LEU A 285 -6.41 2.14 -9.07
N MET A 286 -5.13 2.43 -8.92
CA MET A 286 -4.28 2.01 -7.81
C MET A 286 -3.86 3.27 -7.06
N ASP A 287 -4.44 3.55 -5.90
CA ASP A 287 -3.89 4.59 -5.02
C ASP A 287 -2.71 4.00 -4.25
N ALA A 288 -1.57 4.69 -4.25
CA ALA A 288 -0.33 4.17 -3.70
C ALA A 288 0.17 4.98 -2.51
N PRO A 289 0.75 4.33 -1.49
CA PRO A 289 1.11 4.98 -0.23
C PRO A 289 2.17 6.07 -0.42
N GLY A 290 2.14 7.07 0.46
CA GLY A 290 3.08 8.19 0.41
C GLY A 290 4.44 7.90 1.06
N HIS A 291 4.46 7.12 2.15
CA HIS A 291 5.61 7.05 3.05
C HIS A 291 6.81 6.28 2.48
N LYS A 292 8.04 6.62 2.93
CA LYS A 292 9.30 6.03 2.44
C LYS A 292 9.35 4.51 2.67
N ASP A 293 8.77 4.04 3.77
CA ASP A 293 8.82 2.63 4.17
C ASP A 293 7.88 1.77 3.32
N PHE A 294 6.82 2.37 2.77
CA PHE A 294 5.82 1.71 1.92
C PHE A 294 6.15 1.79 0.42
N VAL A 295 7.31 2.33 0.04
CA VAL A 295 7.78 2.31 -1.36
C VAL A 295 7.85 0.88 -1.99
N PRO A 296 8.09 -0.23 -1.24
CA PRO A 296 7.83 -1.59 -1.72
C PRO A 296 6.44 -1.81 -2.34
N GLN A 297 5.39 -1.26 -1.74
CA GLN A 297 4.02 -1.30 -2.27
C GLN A 297 3.95 -0.57 -3.61
N VAL A 298 4.47 0.66 -3.64
CA VAL A 298 4.51 1.52 -4.84
C VAL A 298 5.20 0.82 -6.02
N ILE A 299 6.23 0.00 -5.77
CA ILE A 299 6.87 -0.83 -6.79
C ILE A 299 5.93 -1.92 -7.34
N GLY A 300 5.19 -2.60 -6.46
CA GLY A 300 4.19 -3.61 -6.87
C GLY A 300 3.03 -3.02 -7.68
N GLY A 301 2.52 -1.85 -7.30
CA GLY A 301 1.52 -1.12 -8.08
C GLY A 301 2.06 -0.60 -9.42
N ALA A 302 3.23 0.05 -9.42
CA ALA A 302 3.80 0.64 -10.63
C ALA A 302 4.24 -0.42 -11.67
N THR A 303 4.40 -1.68 -11.27
CA THR A 303 4.61 -2.82 -12.19
C THR A 303 3.29 -3.32 -12.80
N GLN A 304 2.16 -3.09 -12.14
CA GLN A 304 0.81 -3.36 -12.65
C GLN A 304 0.21 -2.19 -13.46
N ALA A 305 0.78 -0.99 -13.37
CA ALA A 305 0.31 0.19 -14.08
C ALA A 305 0.72 0.24 -15.57
N ASP A 306 -0.04 1.03 -16.35
CA ASP A 306 0.26 1.41 -17.74
C ASP A 306 0.64 2.90 -17.84
N ALA A 307 -0.07 3.72 -17.08
CA ALA A 307 0.12 5.16 -16.91
C ALA A 307 0.17 5.53 -15.41
N ALA A 308 0.65 6.72 -15.10
CA ALA A 308 0.66 7.23 -13.72
C ALA A 308 0.15 8.67 -13.61
N LEU A 309 -0.46 8.96 -12.47
CA LEU A 309 -0.81 10.28 -11.99
C LEU A 309 0.16 10.68 -10.87
N LEU A 310 1.03 11.67 -11.13
CA LEU A 310 1.93 12.24 -10.13
C LEU A 310 1.25 13.45 -9.48
N VAL A 311 0.80 13.28 -8.25
CA VAL A 311 0.21 14.34 -7.44
C VAL A 311 1.35 15.11 -6.75
N ILE A 312 1.43 16.40 -7.04
CA ILE A 312 2.42 17.34 -6.54
C ILE A 312 1.68 18.41 -5.77
N ASN A 313 2.24 18.82 -4.64
CA ASN A 313 1.65 19.83 -3.79
C ASN A 313 2.02 21.25 -4.27
N ALA A 314 1.08 22.20 -4.26
CA ALA A 314 1.31 23.60 -4.60
C ALA A 314 1.84 24.45 -3.44
N THR A 315 1.51 24.07 -2.21
CA THR A 315 1.81 24.83 -0.99
C THR A 315 3.32 25.04 -0.81
N ARG A 316 3.72 26.21 -0.29
CA ARG A 316 5.13 26.54 -0.03
C ARG A 316 5.65 25.71 1.14
N GLY A 317 6.87 25.20 1.02
CA GLY A 317 7.47 24.21 1.93
C GLY A 317 7.16 22.76 1.50
N GLU A 318 5.88 22.42 1.36
CA GLU A 318 5.45 21.05 0.99
C GLU A 318 5.80 20.66 -0.46
N PHE A 319 5.94 21.63 -1.37
CA PHE A 319 6.47 21.39 -2.72
C PHE A 319 7.98 21.12 -2.70
N GLU A 320 8.72 21.99 -2.02
CA GLU A 320 10.19 22.01 -2.01
C GLU A 320 10.77 20.76 -1.30
N THR A 321 10.11 20.29 -0.24
CA THR A 321 10.43 19.01 0.43
C THR A 321 10.19 17.80 -0.50
N GLY A 322 9.07 17.77 -1.24
CA GLY A 322 8.74 16.70 -2.16
C GLY A 322 9.70 16.57 -3.36
N ILE A 323 10.24 17.69 -3.86
CA ILE A 323 11.19 17.74 -4.99
C ILE A 323 12.67 17.67 -4.57
N GLY A 324 12.96 17.95 -3.29
CA GLY A 324 14.30 18.00 -2.71
C GLY A 324 15.12 16.71 -2.83
N THR A 325 16.39 16.79 -2.40
CA THR A 325 17.33 15.66 -2.44
C THR A 325 16.95 14.60 -1.39
N GLY A 326 16.12 13.64 -1.81
CA GLY A 326 15.51 12.62 -0.95
C GLY A 326 13.98 12.66 -0.93
N GLY A 327 13.35 13.64 -1.58
CA GLY A 327 11.89 13.77 -1.66
C GLY A 327 11.22 12.63 -2.42
N GLN A 328 10.09 12.15 -1.89
CA GLN A 328 9.38 10.96 -2.42
C GLN A 328 8.82 11.18 -3.83
N THR A 329 8.37 12.39 -4.19
CA THR A 329 7.93 12.71 -5.57
C THR A 329 9.03 12.41 -6.57
N ARG A 330 10.29 12.67 -6.19
CA ARG A 330 11.48 12.40 -6.99
C ARG A 330 11.88 10.92 -7.03
N GLU A 331 11.64 10.16 -5.97
CA GLU A 331 11.80 8.70 -6.00
C GLU A 331 10.69 8.03 -6.84
N HIS A 332 9.42 8.33 -6.57
CA HIS A 332 8.26 7.72 -7.24
C HIS A 332 8.27 7.95 -8.75
N ALA A 333 8.59 9.15 -9.23
CA ALA A 333 8.77 9.42 -10.66
C ALA A 333 9.89 8.57 -11.29
N ARG A 334 10.99 8.32 -10.57
CA ARG A 334 12.08 7.43 -11.01
C ARG A 334 11.62 5.97 -11.09
N LEU A 335 10.93 5.48 -10.06
CA LEU A 335 10.40 4.11 -10.02
C LEU A 335 9.45 3.84 -11.19
N ALA A 336 8.47 4.73 -11.39
CA ALA A 336 7.51 4.65 -12.49
C ALA A 336 8.23 4.52 -13.85
N ARG A 337 9.29 5.30 -14.08
CA ARG A 337 10.04 5.25 -15.34
C ARG A 337 10.78 3.92 -15.56
N LEU A 338 11.28 3.30 -14.50
CA LEU A 338 12.11 2.09 -14.55
C LEU A 338 11.27 0.82 -14.67
N LEU A 339 10.18 0.75 -13.91
CA LEU A 339 9.12 -0.25 -14.05
C LEU A 339 8.36 -0.05 -15.37
N GLY A 340 8.52 1.14 -15.96
CA GLY A 340 8.33 1.42 -17.39
C GLY A 340 6.93 1.91 -17.75
N VAL A 341 6.26 2.53 -16.78
CA VAL A 341 5.17 3.47 -17.02
C VAL A 341 5.63 4.48 -18.06
N SER A 342 4.88 4.59 -19.15
CA SER A 342 5.29 5.36 -20.33
C SER A 342 4.68 6.78 -20.39
N ARG A 343 3.52 6.97 -19.76
CA ARG A 343 2.78 8.24 -19.69
C ARG A 343 2.61 8.68 -18.24
N LEU A 344 2.79 9.96 -18.01
CA LEU A 344 2.72 10.59 -16.70
C LEU A 344 1.89 11.87 -16.81
N ILE A 345 0.81 11.96 -16.05
CA ILE A 345 0.06 13.21 -15.83
C ILE A 345 0.55 13.79 -14.50
N VAL A 346 0.72 15.11 -14.41
CA VAL A 346 1.05 15.82 -13.18
C VAL A 346 -0.17 16.59 -12.70
N ALA A 347 -0.73 16.22 -11.55
CA ALA A 347 -1.75 16.99 -10.85
C ALA A 347 -1.08 17.91 -9.82
N VAL A 348 -1.16 19.22 -10.03
CA VAL A 348 -0.70 20.22 -9.06
C VAL A 348 -1.88 20.50 -8.12
N ASN A 349 -1.85 19.87 -6.95
CA ASN A 349 -2.93 19.84 -5.95
C ASN A 349 -2.73 20.89 -4.84
N LYS A 350 -3.76 21.12 -4.03
CA LYS A 350 -3.84 22.21 -3.03
C LYS A 350 -3.71 23.63 -3.64
N MET A 351 -4.07 23.83 -4.92
CA MET A 351 -4.00 25.17 -5.56
C MET A 351 -4.86 26.24 -4.87
N ASP A 352 -5.88 25.82 -4.12
CA ASP A 352 -6.67 26.62 -3.20
C ASP A 352 -5.83 27.26 -2.07
N THR A 353 -4.82 26.57 -1.54
CA THR A 353 -3.92 27.11 -0.50
C THR A 353 -2.96 28.19 -0.99
N VAL A 354 -2.93 28.45 -2.31
CA VAL A 354 -2.12 29.48 -2.97
C VAL A 354 -2.98 30.39 -3.85
N ASP A 355 -4.26 30.57 -3.50
CA ASP A 355 -5.22 31.48 -4.16
C ASP A 355 -5.35 31.30 -5.68
N TRP A 356 -5.10 30.09 -6.18
CA TRP A 356 -5.05 29.77 -7.62
C TRP A 356 -4.03 30.62 -8.40
N CYS A 357 -2.95 31.04 -7.75
CA CYS A 357 -1.93 31.91 -8.32
C CYS A 357 -1.15 31.25 -9.46
N GLN A 358 -1.30 31.80 -10.68
CA GLN A 358 -0.65 31.29 -11.89
C GLN A 358 0.89 31.23 -11.75
N SER A 359 1.54 32.25 -11.19
CA SER A 359 3.01 32.29 -11.16
C SER A 359 3.63 31.17 -10.30
N ARG A 360 2.94 30.70 -9.26
CA ARG A 360 3.33 29.52 -8.49
C ARG A 360 3.12 28.22 -9.28
N TYR A 361 2.04 28.13 -10.06
CA TYR A 361 1.84 27.00 -10.97
C TYR A 361 2.92 26.93 -12.06
N ASP A 362 3.26 28.05 -12.68
CA ASP A 362 4.31 28.15 -13.72
C ASP A 362 5.71 27.81 -13.15
N GLU A 363 6.00 28.25 -11.92
CA GLU A 363 7.22 27.88 -11.17
C GLU A 363 7.33 26.35 -10.99
N ILE A 364 6.27 25.74 -10.44
CA ILE A 364 6.17 24.29 -10.23
C ILE A 364 6.31 23.54 -11.56
N GLN A 365 5.57 23.97 -12.59
CA GLN A 365 5.61 23.36 -13.91
C GLN A 365 7.02 23.41 -14.50
N SER A 366 7.75 24.53 -14.35
CA SER A 366 9.12 24.70 -14.84
C SER A 366 10.10 23.73 -14.14
N GLN A 367 10.12 23.75 -12.80
CA GLN A 367 11.02 22.89 -12.00
C GLN A 367 10.75 21.40 -12.27
N VAL A 368 9.48 20.98 -12.20
CA VAL A 368 9.07 19.60 -12.42
C VAL A 368 9.29 19.16 -13.87
N SER A 369 9.11 20.05 -14.85
CA SER A 369 9.42 19.74 -16.26
C SER A 369 10.90 19.50 -16.48
N GLY A 370 11.79 20.32 -15.89
CA GLY A 370 13.24 20.09 -15.96
C GLY A 370 13.63 18.74 -15.33
N PHE A 371 13.06 18.45 -14.17
CA PHE A 371 13.23 17.17 -13.47
C PHE A 371 12.76 15.97 -14.31
N LEU A 372 11.54 15.97 -14.82
CA LEU A 372 10.97 14.83 -15.58
C LEU A 372 11.64 14.62 -16.94
N LYS A 373 12.12 15.70 -17.59
CA LYS A 373 12.97 15.61 -18.79
C LYS A 373 14.27 14.85 -18.51
N SER A 374 14.89 15.02 -17.33
CA SER A 374 16.09 14.25 -16.93
C SER A 374 15.84 12.75 -16.77
N MET A 375 14.57 12.33 -16.63
CA MET A 375 14.13 10.94 -16.57
C MET A 375 13.61 10.41 -17.91
N ASN A 376 13.82 11.15 -19.00
CA ASN A 376 13.33 10.80 -20.34
C ASN A 376 11.81 10.58 -20.40
N PHE A 377 11.01 11.28 -19.58
CA PHE A 377 9.55 11.36 -19.82
C PHE A 377 9.27 12.34 -20.96
N SER A 378 8.32 11.98 -21.82
CA SER A 378 7.96 12.73 -23.03
C SER A 378 6.44 12.89 -23.11
N GLY A 379 5.95 14.10 -23.37
CA GLY A 379 4.50 14.38 -23.39
C GLY A 379 3.85 14.30 -22.01
N VAL A 380 4.54 14.83 -20.98
CA VAL A 380 3.95 15.07 -19.66
C VAL A 380 2.96 16.23 -19.76
N VAL A 381 1.77 16.07 -19.20
CA VAL A 381 0.74 17.13 -19.13
C VAL A 381 0.52 17.52 -17.67
N PHE A 382 0.33 18.82 -17.42
CA PHE A 382 0.13 19.39 -16.10
C PHE A 382 -1.31 19.89 -15.94
N CYS A 383 -1.87 19.72 -14.74
CA CYS A 383 -3.25 20.09 -14.41
C CYS A 383 -3.31 20.69 -13.00
N PRO A 384 -3.72 21.95 -12.81
CA PRO A 384 -3.99 22.54 -11.51
C PRO A 384 -5.33 22.03 -10.97
N VAL A 385 -5.36 21.52 -9.74
CA VAL A 385 -6.54 20.89 -9.12
C VAL A 385 -6.65 21.23 -7.63
N SER A 386 -7.84 21.01 -7.07
CA SER A 386 -8.04 20.92 -5.62
C SER A 386 -8.81 19.65 -5.29
N GLY A 387 -8.12 18.69 -4.67
CA GLY A 387 -8.71 17.42 -4.24
C GLY A 387 -9.71 17.54 -3.10
N LEU A 388 -9.66 18.61 -2.30
CA LEU A 388 -10.62 18.84 -1.21
C LEU A 388 -11.88 19.56 -1.70
N ILE A 389 -11.74 20.59 -2.55
CA ILE A 389 -12.86 21.38 -3.08
C ILE A 389 -13.55 20.68 -4.26
N GLY A 390 -12.82 19.88 -5.04
CA GLY A 390 -13.32 19.23 -6.27
C GLY A 390 -13.07 20.03 -7.55
N THR A 391 -12.42 21.19 -7.46
CA THR A 391 -12.15 22.06 -8.62
C THR A 391 -11.21 21.38 -9.63
N ASN A 392 -11.63 21.41 -10.91
CA ASN A 392 -10.94 20.88 -12.09
C ASN A 392 -10.72 19.35 -12.13
N LEU A 393 -11.45 18.58 -11.31
CA LEU A 393 -11.37 17.12 -11.33
C LEU A 393 -12.17 16.50 -12.49
N VAL A 394 -13.34 17.07 -12.78
CA VAL A 394 -14.40 16.52 -13.64
C VAL A 394 -14.96 17.68 -14.50
N PRO A 395 -15.47 17.44 -15.72
CA PRO A 395 -16.09 18.49 -16.55
C PRO A 395 -17.27 19.18 -15.86
N GLN A 396 -17.45 20.47 -16.14
CA GLN A 396 -18.50 21.30 -15.52
C GLN A 396 -19.91 20.73 -15.75
N ASP A 397 -20.15 20.06 -16.89
CA ASP A 397 -21.42 19.42 -17.26
C ASP A 397 -21.86 18.30 -16.30
N ILE A 398 -20.89 17.66 -15.63
CA ILE A 398 -21.11 16.51 -14.73
C ILE A 398 -21.15 16.98 -13.27
N THR A 399 -20.46 18.08 -12.93
CA THR A 399 -20.56 18.70 -11.61
C THR A 399 -21.91 19.41 -11.43
N SER A 400 -22.92 18.66 -10.98
CA SER A 400 -24.25 19.16 -10.62
C SER A 400 -24.24 20.22 -9.50
N CYS A 401 -23.10 20.37 -8.81
CA CYS A 401 -22.82 21.44 -7.87
C CYS A 401 -22.75 22.81 -8.58
N LYS A 402 -23.84 23.58 -8.53
CA LYS A 402 -23.91 25.01 -8.93
C LYS A 402 -23.08 25.96 -8.04
N ASN A 403 -21.99 25.48 -7.45
CA ASN A 403 -21.15 26.22 -6.52
C ASN A 403 -20.01 26.89 -7.28
N SER A 404 -20.35 27.96 -8.00
CA SER A 404 -19.40 28.90 -8.58
C SER A 404 -18.67 29.69 -7.49
N SER A 405 -17.78 29.01 -6.75
CA SER A 405 -16.91 29.63 -5.77
C SER A 405 -15.94 30.59 -6.45
N GLU A 406 -15.58 31.67 -5.74
CA GLU A 406 -14.61 32.67 -6.22
C GLU A 406 -13.22 32.06 -6.52
N SER A 407 -12.90 30.93 -5.86
CA SER A 407 -11.75 30.09 -6.18
C SER A 407 -11.77 29.55 -7.62
N SER A 408 -12.92 29.01 -8.07
CA SER A 408 -13.02 28.41 -9.40
C SER A 408 -12.98 29.47 -10.52
N SER A 409 -13.51 30.68 -10.28
CA SER A 409 -13.41 31.76 -11.27
C SER A 409 -11.99 32.30 -11.42
N LYS A 410 -11.18 32.36 -10.33
CA LYS A 410 -9.75 32.71 -10.39
C LYS A 410 -8.95 31.73 -11.27
N LEU A 411 -9.22 30.42 -11.20
CA LEU A 411 -8.57 29.41 -12.05
C LEU A 411 -8.86 29.64 -13.55
N PHE A 412 -10.13 29.76 -13.93
CA PHE A 412 -10.54 29.82 -15.34
C PHE A 412 -10.20 31.16 -16.03
N GLN A 413 -9.67 32.15 -15.31
CA GLN A 413 -9.09 33.36 -15.91
C GLN A 413 -7.80 33.10 -16.70
N TRP A 414 -7.01 32.09 -16.29
CA TRP A 414 -5.70 31.80 -16.88
C TRP A 414 -5.53 30.34 -17.35
N TYR A 415 -6.25 29.38 -16.75
CA TYR A 415 -6.20 27.98 -17.16
C TYR A 415 -7.32 27.63 -18.14
N SER A 416 -6.96 27.43 -19.41
CA SER A 416 -7.86 26.94 -20.47
C SER A 416 -7.59 25.48 -20.88
N GLY A 417 -6.94 24.70 -20.00
CA GLY A 417 -6.65 23.29 -20.24
C GLY A 417 -7.82 22.35 -19.89
N PRO A 418 -7.74 21.07 -20.30
CA PRO A 418 -8.71 20.04 -19.93
C PRO A 418 -8.68 19.71 -18.43
N CYS A 419 -9.79 19.18 -17.90
CA CYS A 419 -9.87 18.70 -16.52
C CYS A 419 -9.11 17.37 -16.32
N LEU A 420 -8.91 16.97 -15.06
CA LEU A 420 -8.20 15.72 -14.72
C LEU A 420 -8.86 14.48 -15.35
N LEU A 421 -10.19 14.37 -15.36
CA LEU A 421 -10.91 13.25 -15.96
C LEU A 421 -10.71 13.16 -17.49
N ASP A 422 -10.79 14.29 -18.20
CA ASP A 422 -10.55 14.31 -19.66
C ASP A 422 -9.07 14.04 -19.98
N LEU A 423 -8.13 14.45 -19.12
CA LEU A 423 -6.72 14.09 -19.25
C LEU A 423 -6.50 12.59 -19.10
N ILE A 424 -7.17 11.94 -18.14
CA ILE A 424 -7.13 10.48 -17.97
C ILE A 424 -7.77 9.79 -19.19
N ASP A 425 -8.90 10.30 -19.70
CA ASP A 425 -9.53 9.79 -20.92
C ASP A 425 -8.67 10.04 -22.19
N SER A 426 -7.77 11.02 -22.18
CA SER A 426 -6.83 11.29 -23.27
C SER A 426 -5.66 10.30 -23.35
N ILE A 427 -5.37 9.54 -22.28
CA ILE A 427 -4.25 8.58 -22.24
C ILE A 427 -4.45 7.55 -23.37
N PRO A 428 -3.51 7.39 -24.32
CA PRO A 428 -3.63 6.35 -25.33
C PRO A 428 -3.41 4.98 -24.70
N SER A 429 -4.34 4.06 -24.93
CA SER A 429 -4.28 2.69 -24.43
C SER A 429 -3.02 1.98 -24.96
N PRO A 430 -2.29 1.23 -24.11
CA PRO A 430 -1.08 0.54 -24.53
C PRO A 430 -1.38 -0.68 -25.41
N GLU A 431 -0.44 -1.03 -26.28
CA GLU A 431 -0.52 -2.24 -27.10
C GLU A 431 -0.48 -3.50 -26.20
N ARG A 432 -1.53 -4.32 -26.27
CA ARG A 432 -1.70 -5.54 -25.46
C ARG A 432 -1.15 -6.76 -26.18
N THR A 433 -0.29 -7.54 -25.52
CA THR A 433 0.40 -8.70 -26.14
C THR A 433 -0.43 -9.98 -26.12
N VAL A 434 -1.66 -9.92 -26.63
CA VAL A 434 -2.66 -11.02 -26.57
C VAL A 434 -2.23 -12.26 -27.37
N ASN A 435 -1.43 -12.08 -28.42
CA ASN A 435 -0.89 -13.18 -29.23
C ASN A 435 0.27 -13.93 -28.56
N GLY A 436 0.71 -13.50 -27.38
CA GLY A 436 1.84 -14.09 -26.65
C GLY A 436 1.50 -15.40 -25.91
N PRO A 437 2.50 -16.04 -25.28
CA PRO A 437 2.25 -17.09 -24.29
C PRO A 437 1.53 -16.49 -23.07
N PHE A 438 0.69 -17.28 -22.41
CA PHE A 438 0.02 -16.83 -21.19
C PHE A 438 1.05 -16.56 -20.09
N ARG A 439 0.96 -15.35 -19.53
CA ARG A 439 1.76 -14.86 -18.39
C ARG A 439 0.83 -14.12 -17.45
N PHE A 440 0.56 -14.70 -16.29
CA PHE A 440 -0.21 -14.07 -15.22
C PHE A 440 0.67 -13.93 -13.98
N VAL A 441 0.74 -12.70 -13.46
CA VAL A 441 1.44 -12.38 -12.22
C VAL A 441 0.44 -12.46 -11.08
N VAL A 442 0.72 -13.28 -10.07
CA VAL A 442 -0.05 -13.28 -8.82
C VAL A 442 0.25 -11.99 -8.06
N SER A 443 -0.78 -11.24 -7.71
CA SER A 443 -0.68 -10.07 -6.83
C SER A 443 -1.10 -10.43 -5.39
N ASP A 444 -2.16 -11.23 -5.22
CA ASP A 444 -2.68 -11.63 -3.90
C ASP A 444 -3.47 -12.96 -3.98
N ILE A 445 -3.71 -13.61 -2.83
CA ILE A 445 -4.47 -14.85 -2.71
C ILE A 445 -5.38 -14.76 -1.47
N PHE A 446 -6.70 -14.79 -1.67
CA PHE A 446 -7.66 -14.76 -0.57
C PHE A 446 -8.84 -15.71 -0.79
N LYS A 447 -9.58 -16.02 0.28
CA LYS A 447 -10.78 -16.87 0.21
C LYS A 447 -12.04 -16.00 0.33
N PRO A 448 -12.77 -15.72 -0.77
CA PRO A 448 -13.97 -14.89 -0.69
C PRO A 448 -15.09 -15.58 0.10
N ALA A 449 -15.85 -14.77 0.84
CA ALA A 449 -17.02 -15.22 1.58
C ALA A 449 -18.00 -16.01 0.68
N GLY A 450 -18.57 -17.09 1.21
CA GLY A 450 -19.44 -18.00 0.46
C GLY A 450 -18.72 -18.93 -0.55
N SER A 451 -17.41 -18.78 -0.79
CA SER A 451 -16.63 -19.69 -1.65
C SER A 451 -15.82 -20.68 -0.83
N SER A 452 -15.92 -21.97 -1.17
CA SER A 452 -14.98 -22.99 -0.69
C SER A 452 -13.61 -22.88 -1.37
N ILE A 453 -13.57 -22.39 -2.62
CA ILE A 453 -12.38 -22.25 -3.45
C ILE A 453 -11.79 -20.84 -3.26
N PRO A 454 -10.48 -20.70 -2.96
CA PRO A 454 -9.82 -19.40 -2.89
C PRO A 454 -9.57 -18.78 -4.28
N ALA A 455 -9.56 -17.46 -4.31
CA ALA A 455 -9.30 -16.64 -5.48
C ALA A 455 -7.82 -16.25 -5.53
N VAL A 456 -7.19 -16.45 -6.69
CA VAL A 456 -5.85 -15.93 -6.99
C VAL A 456 -6.01 -14.63 -7.78
N VAL A 457 -5.76 -13.50 -7.15
CA VAL A 457 -5.86 -12.17 -7.77
C VAL A 457 -4.54 -11.81 -8.43
N GLY A 458 -4.60 -11.20 -9.61
CA GLY A 458 -3.41 -10.83 -10.34
C GLY A 458 -3.70 -10.17 -11.68
N ARG A 459 -2.62 -10.00 -12.46
CA ARG A 459 -2.66 -9.31 -13.76
C ARG A 459 -2.23 -10.24 -14.88
N VAL A 460 -3.01 -10.30 -15.96
CA VAL A 460 -2.55 -10.92 -17.22
C VAL A 460 -1.56 -9.98 -17.89
N VAL A 461 -0.29 -10.37 -17.95
CA VAL A 461 0.80 -9.60 -18.56
C VAL A 461 0.90 -9.86 -20.06
N SER A 462 0.66 -11.11 -20.49
CA SER A 462 0.72 -11.53 -21.90
C SER A 462 -0.20 -12.73 -22.15
N GLY A 463 -0.57 -12.93 -23.41
CA GLY A 463 -1.48 -13.99 -23.84
C GLY A 463 -2.93 -13.76 -23.41
N ALA A 464 -3.67 -14.87 -23.27
CA ALA A 464 -5.05 -14.92 -22.80
C ALA A 464 -5.38 -16.29 -22.19
N VAL A 465 -6.42 -16.34 -21.35
CA VAL A 465 -6.88 -17.56 -20.65
C VAL A 465 -8.41 -17.66 -20.68
N SER A 466 -8.94 -18.89 -20.61
CA SER A 466 -10.38 -19.16 -20.58
C SER A 466 -10.85 -19.74 -19.25
N ALA A 467 -12.10 -19.45 -18.88
CA ALA A 467 -12.81 -20.11 -17.79
C ALA A 467 -13.44 -21.44 -18.28
N GLY A 468 -13.16 -22.55 -17.60
CA GLY A 468 -13.89 -23.81 -17.77
C GLY A 468 -12.99 -25.04 -17.71
N VAL A 469 -13.35 -26.02 -16.87
CA VAL A 469 -12.50 -27.17 -16.48
C VAL A 469 -12.02 -28.04 -17.66
N ASN A 470 -12.76 -28.08 -18.77
CA ASN A 470 -12.46 -28.95 -19.93
C ASN A 470 -11.88 -28.21 -21.16
N LEU A 471 -11.48 -26.94 -21.04
CA LEU A 471 -10.89 -26.20 -22.16
C LEU A 471 -9.36 -26.41 -22.27
N PRO A 472 -8.79 -26.49 -23.48
CA PRO A 472 -7.32 -26.52 -23.60
C PRO A 472 -6.69 -25.21 -23.08
N THR A 473 -7.40 -24.09 -23.23
CA THR A 473 -7.02 -22.73 -22.86
C THR A 473 -7.28 -22.34 -21.39
N SER A 474 -7.75 -23.27 -20.55
CA SER A 474 -7.87 -23.08 -19.10
C SER A 474 -6.83 -23.86 -18.30
N ARG A 475 -6.07 -24.76 -18.94
CA ARG A 475 -4.99 -25.53 -18.31
C ARG A 475 -3.74 -24.64 -18.16
N VAL A 476 -3.26 -24.53 -16.94
CA VAL A 476 -2.16 -23.64 -16.54
C VAL A 476 -1.16 -24.37 -15.65
N ILE A 477 0.03 -23.78 -15.48
CA ILE A 477 1.06 -24.26 -14.55
C ILE A 477 1.54 -23.12 -13.64
N CYS A 478 1.60 -23.42 -12.34
CA CYS A 478 1.95 -22.53 -11.24
C CYS A 478 3.45 -22.64 -10.94
N LEU A 479 4.18 -21.55 -11.10
CA LEU A 479 5.65 -21.48 -11.03
C LEU A 479 6.08 -20.48 -9.95
N PRO A 480 7.07 -20.81 -9.08
CA PRO A 480 8.11 -21.82 -9.29
C PRO A 480 7.76 -23.26 -8.83
N SER A 481 6.57 -23.50 -8.30
CA SER A 481 6.18 -24.80 -7.69
C SER A 481 5.97 -25.97 -8.66
N ASP A 482 5.91 -25.71 -9.98
CA ASP A 482 5.67 -26.67 -11.08
C ASP A 482 4.34 -27.45 -10.98
N VAL A 483 3.36 -26.90 -10.26
CA VAL A 483 2.04 -27.55 -10.05
C VAL A 483 1.10 -27.16 -11.19
N ARG A 484 0.50 -28.17 -11.85
CA ARG A 484 -0.51 -27.97 -12.90
C ARG A 484 -1.89 -27.73 -12.26
N ALA A 485 -2.67 -26.83 -12.85
CA ALA A 485 -4.03 -26.51 -12.40
C ALA A 485 -4.95 -26.16 -13.58
N CYS A 486 -6.25 -26.10 -13.33
CA CYS A 486 -7.27 -25.72 -14.32
C CYS A 486 -8.05 -24.48 -13.83
N VAL A 487 -8.22 -23.47 -14.69
CA VAL A 487 -9.02 -22.28 -14.37
C VAL A 487 -10.51 -22.63 -14.47
N LYS A 488 -11.16 -22.79 -13.31
CA LYS A 488 -12.58 -23.12 -13.19
C LYS A 488 -13.48 -21.94 -13.54
N SER A 489 -13.16 -20.75 -13.04
CA SER A 489 -13.82 -19.49 -13.39
C SER A 489 -12.89 -18.30 -13.24
N ILE A 490 -13.23 -17.21 -13.93
CA ILE A 490 -12.51 -15.94 -13.91
C ILE A 490 -13.52 -14.87 -13.47
N ARG A 491 -13.15 -14.00 -12.53
CA ARG A 491 -13.92 -12.80 -12.15
C ARG A 491 -13.09 -11.56 -12.46
N SER A 492 -13.71 -10.53 -13.06
CA SER A 492 -13.01 -9.28 -13.38
C SER A 492 -13.12 -8.28 -12.24
N LEU A 493 -11.99 -7.73 -11.78
CA LEU A 493 -11.96 -6.69 -10.75
C LEU A 493 -12.37 -5.32 -11.31
N CYS A 494 -12.20 -5.09 -12.62
CA CYS A 494 -12.43 -3.79 -13.27
C CYS A 494 -13.76 -3.67 -14.00
N ASN A 495 -14.55 -4.75 -14.12
CA ASN A 495 -15.87 -4.75 -14.78
C ASN A 495 -17.04 -4.74 -13.77
N SER A 496 -16.87 -4.08 -12.62
CA SER A 496 -17.99 -3.78 -11.72
C SER A 496 -18.90 -2.73 -12.38
N ARG A 497 -19.89 -3.19 -13.16
CA ARG A 497 -20.93 -2.31 -13.70
C ARG A 497 -21.73 -1.76 -12.51
N SER A 498 -21.58 -0.46 -12.25
CA SER A 498 -22.38 0.28 -11.26
C SER A 498 -23.84 0.36 -11.70
N GLY A 499 -24.58 -0.73 -11.50
CA GLY A 499 -25.94 -0.95 -11.97
C GLY A 499 -26.84 -1.49 -10.87
N LEU A 500 -27.29 -0.59 -10.00
CA LEU A 500 -28.49 -0.66 -9.15
C LEU A 500 -29.00 -2.07 -8.81
N THR A 501 -28.52 -2.63 -7.70
CA THR A 501 -29.28 -3.60 -6.90
C THR A 501 -29.25 -3.17 -5.44
N ASP A 502 -30.40 -2.84 -4.87
CA ASP A 502 -30.56 -2.40 -3.47
C ASP A 502 -30.41 -3.58 -2.48
N THR A 503 -29.22 -4.18 -2.47
CA THR A 503 -28.78 -5.11 -1.42
C THR A 503 -28.03 -4.32 -0.36
N ALA A 504 -28.77 -3.91 0.67
CA ALA A 504 -28.28 -3.14 1.79
C ALA A 504 -27.47 -4.02 2.76
N GLU A 505 -26.16 -4.14 2.51
CA GLU A 505 -25.16 -4.40 3.54
C GLU A 505 -23.80 -3.84 3.08
N GLY A 506 -23.05 -3.26 4.01
CA GLY A 506 -22.04 -2.26 3.70
C GLY A 506 -20.60 -2.76 3.78
N ASP A 507 -20.06 -3.25 2.66
CA ASP A 507 -18.62 -3.28 2.44
C ASP A 507 -18.28 -2.97 0.97
N LEU A 508 -17.33 -2.05 0.75
CA LEU A 508 -16.88 -1.66 -0.58
C LEU A 508 -15.78 -2.61 -1.09
N GLY A 509 -15.06 -3.31 -0.21
CA GLY A 509 -14.15 -4.39 -0.58
C GLY A 509 -14.88 -5.66 -1.01
N GLY A 510 -16.08 -5.91 -0.47
CA GLY A 510 -16.82 -7.16 -0.69
C GLY A 510 -17.36 -7.37 -2.11
N LYS A 511 -17.71 -6.30 -2.85
CA LYS A 511 -18.37 -6.40 -4.18
C LYS A 511 -17.40 -6.39 -5.37
N LEU A 512 -16.09 -6.57 -5.14
CA LEU A 512 -15.02 -6.61 -6.16
C LEU A 512 -15.02 -7.85 -7.09
N LEU A 513 -15.99 -8.77 -6.94
CA LEU A 513 -15.93 -10.12 -7.52
C LEU A 513 -17.17 -10.54 -8.32
N ASP A 514 -18.18 -9.68 -8.49
CA ASP A 514 -19.52 -10.12 -8.94
C ASP A 514 -19.58 -10.58 -10.40
N GLN A 515 -18.86 -9.93 -11.33
CA GLN A 515 -18.93 -10.30 -12.74
C GLN A 515 -17.94 -11.43 -13.11
N VAL A 516 -18.48 -12.64 -13.27
CA VAL A 516 -17.80 -13.77 -13.90
C VAL A 516 -17.63 -13.49 -15.41
N VAL A 517 -16.40 -13.62 -15.90
CA VAL A 517 -16.05 -13.48 -17.33
C VAL A 517 -15.59 -14.81 -17.91
N LYS A 518 -15.82 -15.03 -19.21
CA LYS A 518 -15.42 -16.27 -19.91
C LYS A 518 -13.93 -16.30 -20.25
N PHE A 519 -13.32 -15.12 -20.40
CA PHE A 519 -11.94 -14.94 -20.86
C PHE A 519 -11.28 -13.77 -20.13
N ALA A 520 -9.96 -13.80 -20.04
CA ALA A 520 -9.14 -12.66 -19.66
C ALA A 520 -7.95 -12.53 -20.62
N PHE A 521 -7.57 -11.30 -20.94
CA PHE A 521 -6.59 -10.94 -21.95
C PHE A 521 -5.47 -10.08 -21.37
N ALA A 522 -4.33 -10.01 -22.05
CA ALA A 522 -3.20 -9.17 -21.64
C ALA A 522 -3.63 -7.72 -21.34
N GLY A 523 -3.38 -7.27 -20.11
CA GLY A 523 -3.81 -5.97 -19.58
C GLY A 523 -4.79 -6.05 -18.41
N ASP A 524 -5.61 -7.10 -18.36
CA ASP A 524 -6.71 -7.26 -17.41
C ASP A 524 -6.23 -7.61 -15.99
N GLN A 525 -6.93 -7.08 -14.98
CA GLN A 525 -6.83 -7.52 -13.59
C GLN A 525 -8.00 -8.44 -13.25
N VAL A 526 -7.69 -9.67 -12.85
CA VAL A 526 -8.71 -10.72 -12.64
C VAL A 526 -8.39 -11.61 -11.43
N ALA A 527 -9.45 -12.14 -10.84
CA ALA A 527 -9.40 -13.22 -9.86
C ALA A 527 -9.62 -14.56 -10.58
N LEU A 528 -8.61 -15.44 -10.53
CA LEU A 528 -8.67 -16.80 -11.05
C LEU A 528 -9.10 -17.76 -9.94
N MET A 529 -10.18 -18.52 -10.18
CA MET A 529 -10.58 -19.65 -9.36
C MET A 529 -9.94 -20.91 -9.93
N LEU A 530 -8.92 -21.44 -9.26
CA LEU A 530 -8.23 -22.66 -9.68
C LEU A 530 -8.94 -23.91 -9.17
N ALA A 531 -8.89 -24.98 -9.96
CA ALA A 531 -9.27 -26.33 -9.56
C ALA A 531 -8.02 -27.20 -9.33
N ASP A 532 -8.22 -28.28 -8.57
CA ASP A 532 -7.27 -29.38 -8.37
C ASP A 532 -5.95 -28.99 -7.67
N ILE A 533 -5.94 -27.85 -6.99
CA ILE A 533 -4.82 -27.25 -6.26
C ILE A 533 -5.32 -26.49 -5.03
N ASP A 534 -4.50 -26.37 -3.98
CA ASP A 534 -4.65 -25.31 -2.97
C ASP A 534 -3.65 -24.17 -3.26
N PRO A 535 -4.12 -23.01 -3.75
CA PRO A 535 -3.27 -21.84 -3.98
C PRO A 535 -2.46 -21.39 -2.76
N PHE A 536 -2.97 -21.51 -1.53
CA PHE A 536 -2.24 -21.06 -0.33
C PHE A 536 -1.00 -21.92 -0.05
N GLN A 537 -0.99 -23.18 -0.49
CA GLN A 537 0.17 -24.06 -0.37
C GLN A 537 1.13 -23.95 -1.57
N ALA A 538 0.60 -23.61 -2.76
CA ALA A 538 1.30 -23.72 -4.03
C ALA A 538 1.84 -22.41 -4.62
N LEU A 539 1.31 -21.25 -4.22
CA LEU A 539 1.62 -19.93 -4.78
C LEU A 539 1.85 -18.89 -3.68
N ILE A 540 2.70 -17.90 -3.97
CA ILE A 540 2.97 -16.73 -3.15
C ILE A 540 2.82 -15.46 -4.03
N PRO A 541 2.40 -14.30 -3.49
CA PRO A 541 2.46 -13.03 -4.22
C PRO A 541 3.77 -12.80 -4.98
N GLY A 542 3.65 -12.43 -6.26
CA GLY A 542 4.72 -12.25 -7.23
C GLY A 542 5.19 -13.50 -7.99
N ASP A 543 4.71 -14.69 -7.62
CA ASP A 543 4.86 -15.93 -8.41
C ASP A 543 4.03 -15.87 -9.71
N LEU A 544 4.26 -16.83 -10.62
CA LEU A 544 3.74 -16.78 -11.99
C LEU A 544 2.84 -17.98 -12.34
N ILE A 545 1.69 -17.70 -12.93
CA ILE A 545 0.86 -18.71 -13.61
C ILE A 545 1.07 -18.58 -15.12
N THR A 546 1.34 -19.69 -15.79
CA THR A 546 1.76 -19.70 -17.20
C THR A 546 1.14 -20.86 -17.99
N ASP A 547 1.36 -20.86 -19.31
CA ASP A 547 1.05 -22.00 -20.17
C ASP A 547 1.88 -23.25 -19.80
N PRO A 548 1.29 -24.46 -19.78
CA PRO A 548 2.05 -25.72 -19.67
C PRO A 548 2.92 -25.98 -20.90
N ASP A 549 2.57 -25.41 -22.06
CA ASP A 549 3.34 -25.53 -23.31
C ASP A 549 4.58 -24.61 -23.34
N ASN A 550 4.60 -23.54 -22.52
CA ASN A 550 5.66 -22.51 -22.51
C ASN A 550 5.99 -22.03 -21.08
N PRO A 551 6.38 -22.92 -20.14
CA PRO A 551 6.71 -22.54 -18.77
C PRO A 551 7.96 -21.65 -18.69
N ILE A 552 8.07 -20.85 -17.61
CA ILE A 552 9.30 -20.09 -17.31
C ILE A 552 10.18 -20.94 -16.38
N PRO A 553 11.40 -21.34 -16.80
CA PRO A 553 12.28 -22.11 -15.93
C PRO A 553 12.71 -21.27 -14.72
N PRO A 554 12.67 -21.82 -13.48
CA PRO A 554 13.12 -21.12 -12.29
C PRO A 554 14.62 -20.81 -12.35
N ALA A 555 14.98 -19.57 -12.03
CA ALA A 555 16.35 -19.06 -12.07
C ALA A 555 16.83 -18.71 -10.65
N THR A 556 18.03 -19.18 -10.30
CA THR A 556 18.79 -18.66 -9.14
C THR A 556 19.89 -17.69 -9.55
N CYS A 557 20.21 -17.57 -10.85
CA CYS A 557 21.29 -16.76 -11.38
C CYS A 557 20.84 -16.01 -12.63
N ILE A 558 21.05 -14.69 -12.71
CA ILE A 558 20.80 -13.90 -13.93
C ILE A 558 21.93 -12.94 -14.26
N LEU A 559 22.07 -12.63 -15.55
CA LEU A 559 22.82 -11.49 -16.05
C LEU A 559 21.84 -10.32 -16.22
N ALA A 560 22.10 -9.22 -15.54
CA ALA A 560 21.26 -8.03 -15.62
C ALA A 560 22.07 -6.76 -15.89
N LYS A 561 21.45 -5.81 -16.56
CA LYS A 561 21.98 -4.46 -16.77
C LYS A 561 21.34 -3.51 -15.78
N LEU A 562 22.15 -2.92 -14.90
CA LEU A 562 21.72 -1.95 -13.90
C LEU A 562 21.92 -0.51 -14.41
N LEU A 563 21.03 0.38 -13.97
CA LEU A 563 21.26 1.81 -13.82
C LEU A 563 21.35 2.09 -12.32
N VAL A 564 22.55 2.42 -11.84
CA VAL A 564 22.84 2.72 -10.44
C VAL A 564 22.54 4.19 -10.17
N PHE A 565 21.88 4.52 -9.06
CA PHE A 565 21.54 5.91 -8.72
C PHE A 565 22.65 6.61 -7.94
N ALA A 566 22.41 7.84 -7.49
CA ALA A 566 23.30 8.52 -6.55
C ALA A 566 23.21 7.86 -5.16
N ILE A 567 24.05 6.85 -4.94
CA ILE A 567 24.14 6.07 -3.69
C ILE A 567 25.31 6.57 -2.81
N ARG A 568 25.15 6.51 -1.49
CA ARG A 568 26.18 6.95 -0.53
C ARG A 568 27.35 5.94 -0.43
N GLN A 569 27.03 4.65 -0.43
CA GLN A 569 28.00 3.55 -0.36
C GLN A 569 28.18 2.94 -1.75
N PRO A 570 29.42 2.69 -2.24
CA PRO A 570 29.65 2.10 -3.55
C PRO A 570 29.36 0.60 -3.56
N ILE A 571 28.70 0.10 -4.61
CA ILE A 571 28.35 -1.33 -4.72
C ILE A 571 29.61 -2.14 -5.04
N THR A 572 29.96 -3.07 -4.16
CA THR A 572 31.10 -3.98 -4.32
C THR A 572 30.68 -5.36 -4.85
N ARG A 573 31.65 -6.22 -5.14
CA ARG A 573 31.39 -7.63 -5.45
C ARG A 573 31.00 -8.37 -4.16
N GLY A 574 29.86 -9.05 -4.17
CA GLY A 574 29.29 -9.72 -3.00
C GLY A 574 28.32 -8.86 -2.20
N TYR A 575 28.03 -7.64 -2.66
CA TYR A 575 27.12 -6.71 -1.98
C TYR A 575 25.68 -7.30 -1.91
N PRO A 576 25.06 -7.38 -0.72
CA PRO A 576 23.71 -7.90 -0.54
C PRO A 576 22.66 -6.84 -0.90
N VAL A 577 21.57 -7.26 -1.54
CA VAL A 577 20.49 -6.39 -2.02
C VAL A 577 19.14 -7.07 -1.91
N ILE A 578 18.08 -6.30 -1.70
CA ILE A 578 16.71 -6.80 -1.86
C ILE A 578 16.28 -6.52 -3.31
N TYR A 579 15.97 -7.59 -4.05
CA TYR A 579 15.52 -7.57 -5.44
C TYR A 579 13.99 -7.57 -5.47
N TYR A 580 13.40 -6.46 -5.89
CA TYR A 580 11.96 -6.28 -6.07
C TYR A 580 11.57 -6.53 -7.52
N TYR A 581 10.58 -7.39 -7.73
CA TYR A 581 10.07 -7.80 -9.03
C TYR A 581 8.58 -8.12 -8.93
N ASN A 582 7.84 -7.92 -10.03
CA ASN A 582 6.39 -8.14 -10.05
C ASN A 582 5.70 -7.38 -8.88
N CYS A 583 5.15 -8.12 -7.91
CA CYS A 583 4.49 -7.60 -6.72
C CYS A 583 5.17 -8.07 -5.42
N THR A 584 6.46 -8.46 -5.48
CA THR A 584 7.15 -9.14 -4.37
C THR A 584 8.64 -8.80 -4.31
N SER A 585 9.35 -9.39 -3.34
CA SER A 585 10.80 -9.23 -3.19
C SER A 585 11.53 -10.52 -2.80
N VAL A 586 12.84 -10.55 -3.05
CA VAL A 586 13.73 -11.66 -2.68
C VAL A 586 15.13 -11.13 -2.33
N ALA A 587 15.80 -11.77 -1.36
CA ALA A 587 17.20 -11.49 -1.08
C ALA A 587 18.11 -11.97 -2.22
N ALA A 588 19.05 -11.12 -2.63
CA ALA A 588 19.97 -11.36 -3.72
C ALA A 588 21.37 -10.81 -3.45
N ASN A 589 22.39 -11.40 -4.08
CA ASN A 589 23.78 -10.97 -3.96
C ASN A 589 24.38 -10.59 -5.32
N ILE A 590 25.13 -9.48 -5.37
CA ILE A 590 25.80 -8.99 -6.59
C ILE A 590 27.14 -9.72 -6.76
N THR A 591 27.10 -10.99 -7.16
CA THR A 591 28.26 -11.92 -7.11
C THR A 591 29.39 -11.60 -8.09
N LYS A 592 29.12 -10.94 -9.22
CA LYS A 592 30.12 -10.58 -10.25
C LYS A 592 29.76 -9.26 -10.94
N LEU A 593 30.71 -8.33 -11.01
CA LEU A 593 30.63 -7.14 -11.85
C LEU A 593 31.33 -7.44 -13.18
N LYS A 594 30.62 -7.41 -14.32
CA LYS A 594 31.20 -7.70 -15.65
C LYS A 594 31.75 -6.43 -16.30
N SER A 595 30.95 -5.37 -16.31
CA SER A 595 31.23 -4.08 -16.94
C SER A 595 30.72 -2.92 -16.08
N MET A 596 31.24 -1.73 -16.31
CA MET A 596 30.67 -0.46 -15.86
C MET A 596 30.88 0.57 -16.98
N THR A 597 29.81 1.17 -17.44
CA THR A 597 29.82 2.28 -18.40
C THR A 597 29.35 3.55 -17.69
N HIS A 598 30.27 4.51 -17.58
CA HIS A 598 30.02 5.84 -17.04
C HIS A 598 29.81 6.84 -18.19
N LYS A 599 28.81 7.72 -18.06
CA LYS A 599 28.50 8.75 -19.06
C LYS A 599 29.05 10.09 -18.60
N GLU A 600 30.22 10.45 -19.11
CA GLU A 600 30.95 11.66 -18.73
C GLU A 600 31.13 12.54 -19.96
N ASN A 601 30.64 13.78 -19.91
CA ASN A 601 30.74 14.75 -21.02
C ASN A 601 30.30 14.18 -22.39
N LYS A 602 29.20 13.41 -22.40
CA LYS A 602 28.64 12.65 -23.55
C LYS A 602 29.53 11.51 -24.10
N VAL A 603 30.69 11.24 -23.52
CA VAL A 603 31.55 10.10 -23.87
C VAL A 603 31.24 8.92 -22.95
N GLU A 604 31.01 7.74 -23.52
CA GLU A 604 30.75 6.51 -22.76
C GLU A 604 32.07 5.76 -22.48
N LYS A 605 32.58 5.89 -21.25
CA LYS A 605 33.77 5.17 -20.80
C LYS A 605 33.36 3.82 -20.21
N THR A 606 33.71 2.72 -20.89
CA THR A 606 33.39 1.35 -20.44
C THR A 606 34.60 0.64 -19.82
N VAL A 607 34.53 0.36 -18.52
CA VAL A 607 35.51 -0.39 -17.74
C VAL A 607 35.07 -1.85 -17.65
N LYS A 608 35.96 -2.80 -18.01
CA LYS A 608 35.74 -4.25 -17.84
C LYS A 608 36.19 -4.67 -16.44
N LYS A 609 35.41 -5.51 -15.76
CA LYS A 609 35.66 -6.02 -14.38
C LYS A 609 36.01 -4.90 -13.37
N PRO A 610 35.12 -3.90 -13.14
CA PRO A 610 35.35 -2.85 -12.17
C PRO A 610 35.45 -3.40 -10.73
N ARG A 611 36.19 -2.71 -9.85
CA ARG A 611 36.32 -3.10 -8.43
C ARG A 611 35.05 -2.83 -7.61
N CYS A 612 34.39 -1.72 -7.90
CA CYS A 612 33.09 -1.32 -7.36
C CYS A 612 32.32 -0.53 -8.43
N LEU A 613 31.01 -0.33 -8.22
CA LEU A 613 30.18 0.58 -8.99
C LEU A 613 29.95 1.85 -8.17
N LEU A 614 30.18 3.00 -8.81
CA LEU A 614 29.85 4.31 -8.27
C LEU A 614 28.43 4.71 -8.67
N GLY A 615 27.90 5.75 -8.05
CA GLY A 615 26.58 6.27 -8.39
C GLY A 615 26.47 6.82 -9.81
N ASN A 616 25.24 6.86 -10.33
CA ASN A 616 24.89 7.36 -11.68
C ASN A 616 25.54 6.61 -12.87
N CYS A 617 26.10 5.41 -12.66
CA CYS A 617 26.64 4.58 -13.74
C CYS A 617 25.63 3.56 -14.29
N THR A 618 25.94 2.99 -15.46
CA THR A 618 25.31 1.74 -15.92
C THR A 618 26.30 0.58 -15.81
N ALA A 619 25.84 -0.63 -15.51
CA ALA A 619 26.72 -1.78 -15.28
C ALA A 619 26.06 -3.12 -15.61
N ASP A 620 26.79 -4.02 -16.27
CA ASP A 620 26.33 -5.41 -16.44
C ASP A 620 26.85 -6.24 -15.26
N VAL A 621 25.93 -6.87 -14.52
CA VAL A 621 26.23 -7.64 -13.29
C VAL A 621 25.65 -9.06 -13.37
N VAL A 622 26.14 -9.93 -12.50
CA VAL A 622 25.49 -11.21 -12.19
C VAL A 622 24.86 -11.13 -10.80
N LEU A 623 23.55 -11.32 -10.76
CA LEU A 623 22.77 -11.46 -9.53
C LEU A 623 22.56 -12.94 -9.23
N THR A 624 22.61 -13.31 -7.94
CA THR A 624 22.19 -14.63 -7.46
C THR A 624 21.16 -14.50 -6.37
N PHE A 625 20.08 -15.28 -6.44
CA PHE A 625 18.95 -15.26 -5.52
C PHE A 625 19.08 -16.35 -4.46
N GLU A 626 18.58 -16.09 -3.26
CA GLU A 626 18.52 -17.08 -2.18
C GLU A 626 17.49 -18.19 -2.47
N ARG A 627 16.25 -17.80 -2.86
CA ARG A 627 15.23 -18.71 -3.41
C ARG A 627 15.19 -18.63 -4.94
N PRO A 628 14.87 -19.72 -5.67
CA PRO A 628 14.64 -19.65 -7.12
C PRO A 628 13.43 -18.75 -7.44
N ILE A 629 13.53 -17.95 -8.51
CA ILE A 629 12.44 -17.10 -9.01
C ILE A 629 12.22 -17.30 -10.51
N CYS A 630 10.99 -17.14 -10.98
CA CYS A 630 10.66 -17.18 -12.40
C CYS A 630 10.64 -15.76 -12.97
N VAL A 631 11.58 -15.48 -13.87
CA VAL A 631 11.75 -14.17 -14.55
C VAL A 631 12.07 -14.41 -16.03
N GLU A 632 11.76 -13.43 -16.89
CA GLU A 632 12.12 -13.49 -18.31
C GLU A 632 13.16 -12.43 -18.69
N THR A 633 13.82 -12.61 -19.84
CA THR A 633 14.63 -11.56 -20.45
C THR A 633 13.75 -10.42 -20.95
N TYR A 634 14.21 -9.18 -20.77
CA TYR A 634 13.49 -7.95 -21.09
C TYR A 634 13.04 -7.86 -22.57
N GLU A 635 13.77 -8.51 -23.47
CA GLU A 635 13.46 -8.60 -24.90
C GLU A 635 12.25 -9.49 -25.20
N LYS A 636 11.99 -10.52 -24.38
CA LYS A 636 10.81 -11.40 -24.50
C LYS A 636 9.60 -10.78 -23.82
N CYS A 637 9.73 -10.43 -22.54
CA CYS A 637 8.67 -9.80 -21.77
C CYS A 637 9.21 -8.57 -21.02
N LYS A 638 8.81 -7.38 -21.50
CA LYS A 638 9.25 -6.10 -20.95
C LYS A 638 8.82 -5.87 -19.49
N ALA A 639 7.76 -6.53 -19.02
CA ALA A 639 7.30 -6.43 -17.63
C ALA A 639 8.11 -7.37 -16.71
N LEU A 640 8.10 -8.68 -16.99
CA LEU A 640 8.81 -9.69 -16.19
C LEU A 640 10.35 -9.54 -16.21
N GLY A 641 10.88 -8.81 -17.20
CA GLY A 641 12.30 -8.50 -17.33
C GLY A 641 12.75 -7.17 -16.70
N ARG A 642 11.91 -6.48 -15.93
CA ARG A 642 12.26 -5.27 -15.14
C ARG A 642 12.29 -5.59 -13.65
N PHE A 643 13.18 -4.92 -12.93
CA PHE A 643 13.27 -5.04 -11.47
C PHE A 643 13.89 -3.80 -10.82
N MET A 644 13.76 -3.73 -9.50
CA MET A 644 14.35 -2.70 -8.63
C MET A 644 15.25 -3.34 -7.56
N LEU A 645 16.32 -2.65 -7.17
CA LEU A 645 17.17 -3.02 -6.04
C LEU A 645 17.06 -1.96 -4.93
N ARG A 646 16.83 -2.41 -3.69
CA ARG A 646 16.91 -1.56 -2.49
C ARG A 646 17.86 -2.14 -1.43
N VAL A 647 18.40 -1.28 -0.59
CA VAL A 647 19.11 -1.61 0.68
C VAL A 647 18.77 -0.52 1.70
N GLY A 648 18.55 -0.89 2.97
CA GLY A 648 18.34 0.09 4.05
C GLY A 648 17.17 1.06 3.82
N GLY A 649 16.09 0.60 3.19
CA GLY A 649 14.95 1.44 2.81
C GLY A 649 15.19 2.37 1.60
N GLU A 650 16.36 2.37 0.96
CA GLU A 650 16.69 3.26 -0.16
C GLU A 650 16.78 2.53 -1.51
N SER A 651 16.25 3.14 -2.57
CA SER A 651 16.51 2.72 -3.96
C SER A 651 17.99 2.87 -4.32
N ILE A 652 18.67 1.77 -4.65
CA ILE A 652 20.09 1.81 -5.08
C ILE A 652 20.27 1.72 -6.60
N ALA A 653 19.43 0.93 -7.28
CA ALA A 653 19.48 0.75 -8.72
C ALA A 653 18.14 0.23 -9.27
N GLY A 654 17.89 0.50 -10.55
CA GLY A 654 16.86 -0.20 -11.34
C GLY A 654 17.56 -1.02 -12.42
N GLY A 655 16.94 -2.10 -12.89
CA GLY A 655 17.60 -3.00 -13.84
C GLY A 655 16.69 -3.73 -14.80
N THR A 656 17.30 -4.25 -15.86
CA THR A 656 16.66 -5.15 -16.81
C THR A 656 17.40 -6.49 -16.90
N VAL A 657 16.63 -7.57 -16.96
CA VAL A 657 17.15 -8.93 -17.13
C VAL A 657 17.59 -9.10 -18.59
N THR A 658 18.86 -9.42 -18.81
CA THR A 658 19.44 -9.58 -20.17
C THR A 658 19.63 -11.04 -20.55
N MET A 659 20.07 -11.89 -19.61
CA MET A 659 20.15 -13.33 -19.80
C MET A 659 19.78 -14.05 -18.50
N ILE A 660 19.01 -15.13 -18.62
CA ILE A 660 18.88 -16.13 -17.56
C ILE A 660 20.11 -17.02 -17.61
N LEU A 661 20.75 -17.29 -16.47
CA LEU A 661 21.86 -18.22 -16.39
C LEU A 661 21.33 -19.55 -15.81
N PRO A 662 21.65 -20.71 -16.42
CA PRO A 662 21.17 -21.99 -15.92
C PRO A 662 21.71 -22.24 -14.50
N MET A 663 20.89 -22.91 -13.66
CA MET A 663 21.34 -23.42 -12.36
C MET A 663 22.64 -24.19 -12.54
N THR A 664 23.74 -23.65 -12.01
CA THR A 664 25.02 -24.34 -12.04
C THR A 664 25.00 -25.40 -10.95
N LYS A 665 24.58 -26.63 -11.27
CA LYS A 665 24.83 -27.79 -10.42
C LYS A 665 26.35 -27.84 -10.18
N ASN A 666 26.74 -27.69 -8.91
CA ASN A 666 28.10 -27.57 -8.33
C ASN A 666 28.51 -26.14 -7.92
N ARG A 667 28.06 -25.71 -6.73
CA ARG A 667 28.93 -25.29 -5.61
C ARG A 667 28.16 -25.09 -4.29
N LEU A 668 27.46 -26.14 -3.86
CA LEU A 668 27.50 -26.53 -2.45
C LEU A 668 28.71 -27.46 -2.33
N ILE A 669 29.84 -26.88 -1.96
CA ILE A 669 31.07 -27.59 -1.56
C ILE A 669 31.66 -26.74 -0.42
N ASP A 670 31.51 -27.26 0.78
CA ASP A 670 32.20 -26.97 2.05
C ASP A 670 32.97 -25.64 2.15
N VAL A 671 32.32 -24.65 2.78
CA VAL A 671 32.92 -23.61 3.65
C VAL A 671 31.95 -23.35 4.80
#